data_AF-A0AAP4BAW4-F1
#
_entry.id   AF-A0AAP4BAW4-F1
#
_cell.length_a   1.000
_cell.length_b   1.000
_cell.length_c   1.000
_cell.angle_alpha   90.00
_cell.angle_beta   90.00
_cell.angle_gamma   90.00
#
_symmetry.space_group_name_H-M   'P 1'
#
loop_
_entity.id
_entity.type
_entity.pdbx_description
1 polymer ?
#
loop_
_entity_poly.entity_id
_entity_poly.type
_entity_poly.pdbx_seq_one_letter_code
_entity_poly.pdbx_strand_id
1 'polypeptide(L)'
;MIKRYPISYAIDRYEMENDLIVIRGWVYSLFGEHPEFQLRNNRGAEVDFENKPVRRPDLNSLFQVDEDAEDMGFELEFHGSEGETYKLIIQCDDYSVKIPVKPERIKKDSNKEIGPYISRKEILKSLTLRQVLKDIGFFFTHGKTALQKSWRERYSNEAGIYEHWRQTTKLSEKALEKQRNTEFPYAPVISIIVPAYHTPKKYLCEMIESVQKQTYGNWELCIADGSGADHSVEKTVEVYLKDKRIRYKKLERNEGIAGNTNQAMKMASGEFVGLLDHDDTLAENALFEAVSLLNKKPGTDLLYTDEDKISADSVRYTDPYFKSDFNLDLLRSNNYICHFLVVRKTLADSVGGFDKNLDGAQDHDFVFRCIEKAREVSHIPQILYHWRIHRNSTADSAGNKAYCDAAGKGAVEAHLKRQGINGTVSSLPYAGFYRVDYELSSQPLVSILIPNRNEKESLEKCICSIMEKTAYRKFEIVVIENNSTEKEIFDYYKEIENIPEVRVIYWKDKFNYSAINNYGAKEAKGDYLVLLNNDTEIIEPEWLTRMLGDCMRPEVGIVGAMLYYPDDTIQHAGVIIGIGGVAGHIFKYFPRGYEGHFMKALLQQDLSAVTAACLMVKRTVFEEVGGLEEKLEVAFNDVDFCLKVRDKGYLIVFEPGAELYHYESKSRGAENTPEKVERFNGEAAFMMKKWKKILSSGDPYYNKNLTLEREDSGIAERCS
;
A
#
# COMPACT_ATOMS: atom_id res chain seq x y z
N MET A 1 9.90 -35.44 12.53
CA MET A 1 11.17 -35.04 11.89
C MET A 1 10.95 -34.99 10.40
N ILE A 2 10.65 -33.81 9.87
CA ILE A 2 10.54 -33.58 8.43
C ILE A 2 11.98 -33.28 7.95
N LYS A 3 12.47 -34.07 6.99
CA LYS A 3 13.81 -33.89 6.42
C LYS A 3 13.89 -32.50 5.77
N ARG A 4 14.58 -31.56 6.41
CA ARG A 4 15.09 -30.35 5.76
C ARG A 4 16.17 -30.81 4.78
N TYR A 5 16.09 -30.38 3.52
CA TYR A 5 17.16 -30.62 2.56
C TYR A 5 18.35 -29.71 2.94
N PRO A 6 19.55 -30.26 3.16
CA PRO A 6 20.69 -29.49 3.69
C PRO A 6 21.51 -28.73 2.64
N ILE A 7 21.14 -28.82 1.36
CA ILE A 7 21.83 -28.15 0.24
C ILE A 7 20.84 -27.23 -0.48
N SER A 8 21.18 -25.95 -0.60
CA SER A 8 20.51 -24.96 -1.45
C SER A 8 21.44 -24.58 -2.60
N TYR A 9 20.92 -24.43 -3.81
CA TYR A 9 21.73 -24.08 -4.98
C TYR A 9 20.89 -23.39 -6.05
N ALA A 10 21.54 -22.65 -6.95
CA ALA A 10 20.96 -22.24 -8.22
C ALA A 10 22.01 -22.27 -9.34
N ILE A 11 21.55 -22.48 -10.57
CA ILE A 11 22.36 -22.31 -11.77
C ILE A 11 21.98 -20.97 -12.38
N ASP A 12 22.90 -20.02 -12.40
CA ASP A 12 22.67 -18.69 -12.93
C ASP A 12 22.71 -18.71 -14.46
N ARG A 13 23.60 -19.54 -15.03
CA ARG A 13 23.85 -19.58 -16.47
C ARG A 13 24.48 -20.89 -16.88
N TYR A 14 24.13 -21.40 -18.06
CA TYR A 14 24.92 -22.40 -18.76
C TYR A 14 24.98 -22.05 -20.24
N GLU A 15 26.18 -22.03 -20.82
CA GLU A 15 26.43 -21.57 -22.19
C GLU A 15 27.33 -22.54 -22.92
N MET A 16 27.19 -22.60 -24.24
CA MET A 16 28.13 -23.31 -25.11
C MET A 16 28.64 -22.37 -26.20
N GLU A 17 29.94 -22.14 -26.22
CA GLU A 17 30.66 -21.46 -27.29
C GLU A 17 31.61 -22.45 -27.96
N ASN A 18 31.31 -22.81 -29.21
CA ASN A 18 31.91 -23.94 -29.92
C ASN A 18 31.71 -25.28 -29.18
N ASP A 19 32.80 -25.91 -28.75
CA ASP A 19 32.82 -27.15 -27.97
C ASP A 19 33.04 -26.89 -26.47
N LEU A 20 33.28 -25.64 -26.05
CA LEU A 20 33.44 -25.27 -24.65
C LEU A 20 32.08 -24.94 -24.04
N ILE A 21 31.74 -25.61 -22.94
CA ILE A 21 30.54 -25.41 -22.14
C ILE A 21 30.93 -24.83 -20.80
N VAL A 22 30.24 -23.76 -20.39
CA VAL A 22 30.42 -23.10 -19.11
C VAL A 22 29.14 -23.21 -18.30
N ILE A 23 29.20 -23.69 -17.06
CA ILE A 23 28.08 -23.72 -16.11
C ILE A 23 28.44 -22.84 -14.93
N ARG A 24 27.68 -21.78 -14.68
CA ARG A 24 27.86 -20.90 -13.53
C ARG A 24 26.66 -20.96 -12.60
N GLY A 25 26.94 -21.00 -11.30
CA GLY A 25 25.90 -21.02 -10.29
C GLY A 25 26.45 -20.76 -8.89
N TRP A 26 25.62 -21.06 -7.90
CA TRP A 26 26.02 -21.05 -6.50
C TRP A 26 25.42 -22.25 -5.77
N VAL A 27 26.07 -22.64 -4.69
CA VAL A 27 25.61 -23.69 -3.79
C VAL A 27 25.99 -23.33 -2.36
N TYR A 28 25.08 -23.62 -1.44
CA TYR A 28 25.23 -23.42 -0.02
C TYR A 28 24.81 -24.70 0.73
N SER A 29 25.72 -25.24 1.55
CA SER A 29 25.38 -26.26 2.54
C SER A 29 25.02 -25.58 3.86
N LEU A 30 23.87 -25.97 4.42
CA LEU A 30 23.41 -25.53 5.74
C LEU A 30 24.36 -25.93 6.88
N PHE A 31 25.29 -26.84 6.65
CA PHE A 31 26.29 -27.29 7.61
C PHE A 31 27.70 -26.77 7.31
N GLY A 32 27.85 -25.91 6.29
CA GLY A 32 29.11 -25.26 5.95
C GLY A 32 30.13 -26.16 5.24
N GLU A 33 29.72 -27.32 4.70
CA GLU A 33 30.62 -28.17 3.94
C GLU A 33 30.89 -27.63 2.52
N HIS A 34 32.10 -27.85 2.02
CA HIS A 34 32.45 -27.50 0.65
C HIS A 34 31.79 -28.45 -0.36
N PRO A 35 31.23 -27.93 -1.46
CA PRO A 35 30.62 -28.75 -2.50
C PRO A 35 31.68 -29.45 -3.36
N GLU A 36 31.47 -30.75 -3.61
CA GLU A 36 32.17 -31.49 -4.64
C GLU A 36 31.31 -31.59 -5.90
N PHE A 37 31.93 -31.39 -7.06
CA PHE A 37 31.26 -31.45 -8.35
C PHE A 37 31.68 -32.72 -9.10
N GLN A 38 30.72 -33.40 -9.73
CA GLN A 38 30.99 -34.42 -10.74
C GLN A 38 30.13 -34.13 -11.96
N LEU A 39 30.67 -34.33 -13.15
CA LEU A 39 29.94 -34.16 -14.38
C LEU A 39 29.90 -35.46 -15.15
N ARG A 40 28.70 -35.87 -15.61
CA ARG A 40 28.54 -37.08 -16.41
C ARG A 40 27.76 -36.81 -17.68
N ASN A 41 28.15 -37.44 -18.78
CA ASN A 41 27.39 -37.37 -20.03
C ASN A 41 26.17 -38.30 -20.01
N ASN A 42 25.39 -38.27 -21.10
CA ASN A 42 24.16 -39.06 -21.24
C ASN A 42 24.38 -40.58 -21.29
N ARG A 43 25.62 -41.02 -21.54
CA ARG A 43 26.06 -42.43 -21.47
C ARG A 43 26.52 -42.83 -20.06
N GLY A 44 26.52 -41.88 -19.12
CA GLY A 44 26.95 -42.09 -17.73
C GLY A 44 28.47 -42.07 -17.54
N ALA A 45 29.24 -41.74 -18.57
CA ALA A 45 30.69 -41.55 -18.47
C ALA A 45 31.00 -40.21 -17.80
N GLU A 46 32.04 -40.19 -16.98
CA GLU A 46 32.53 -38.99 -16.31
C GLU A 46 33.20 -38.05 -17.31
N VAL A 47 32.99 -36.75 -17.13
CA VAL A 47 33.47 -35.68 -18.01
C VAL A 47 34.37 -34.78 -17.19
N ASP A 48 35.61 -34.62 -17.64
CA ASP A 48 36.57 -33.72 -17.00
C ASP A 48 36.14 -32.26 -17.18
N PHE A 49 36.32 -31.45 -16.14
CA PHE A 49 35.99 -30.02 -16.13
C PHE A 49 36.99 -29.23 -15.29
N GLU A 50 37.10 -27.94 -15.55
CA GLU A 50 37.82 -26.98 -14.72
C GLU A 50 36.81 -26.28 -13.81
N ASN A 51 37.05 -26.26 -12.49
CA ASN A 51 36.21 -25.56 -11.52
C ASN A 51 36.88 -24.25 -11.08
N LYS A 52 36.20 -23.13 -11.32
CA LYS A 52 36.62 -21.79 -10.88
C LYS A 52 35.63 -21.31 -9.80
N PRO A 53 36.08 -21.14 -8.54
CA PRO A 53 35.28 -20.51 -7.51
C PRO A 53 34.89 -19.08 -7.90
N VAL A 54 33.67 -18.67 -7.57
CA VAL A 54 33.12 -17.34 -7.89
C VAL A 54 32.62 -16.69 -6.62
N ARG A 55 33.15 -15.52 -6.30
CA ARG A 55 32.70 -14.73 -5.14
C ARG A 55 31.25 -14.25 -5.34
N ARG A 56 30.39 -14.43 -4.33
CA ARG A 56 28.96 -14.09 -4.36
C ARG A 56 28.50 -13.33 -3.10
N PRO A 57 28.88 -12.06 -2.94
CA PRO A 57 28.57 -11.27 -1.74
C PRO A 57 27.07 -11.08 -1.49
N ASP A 58 26.27 -11.13 -2.56
CA ASP A 58 24.80 -11.06 -2.52
C ASP A 58 24.16 -12.21 -1.73
N LEU A 59 24.84 -13.35 -1.61
CA LEU A 59 24.32 -14.52 -0.91
C LEU A 59 24.60 -14.49 0.60
N ASN A 60 25.53 -13.65 1.07
CA ASN A 60 25.86 -13.53 2.50
C ASN A 60 24.65 -13.03 3.30
N SER A 61 23.92 -12.05 2.76
CA SER A 61 22.68 -11.54 3.35
C SER A 61 21.54 -12.56 3.29
N LEU A 62 21.53 -13.41 2.27
CA LEU A 62 20.46 -14.40 2.05
C LEU A 62 20.60 -15.63 2.97
N PHE A 63 21.84 -16.06 3.25
CA PHE A 63 22.13 -17.25 4.06
C PHE A 63 22.76 -16.97 5.43
N GLN A 64 22.98 -15.70 5.79
CA GLN A 64 23.58 -15.27 7.07
C GLN A 64 24.93 -15.94 7.36
N VAL A 65 25.82 -15.95 6.36
CA VAL A 65 27.12 -16.63 6.44
C VAL A 65 28.18 -15.64 6.90
N ASP A 66 29.12 -16.08 7.76
CA ASP A 66 30.23 -15.26 8.25
C ASP A 66 31.05 -14.67 7.09
N GLU A 67 31.60 -13.46 7.25
CA GLU A 67 32.33 -12.73 6.18
C GLU A 67 33.53 -13.51 5.60
N ASP A 68 34.05 -14.50 6.32
CA ASP A 68 35.16 -15.35 5.89
C ASP A 68 34.75 -16.54 4.98
N ALA A 69 33.44 -16.76 4.75
CA ALA A 69 32.92 -17.82 3.87
C ALA A 69 32.80 -17.34 2.40
N GLU A 70 33.94 -17.07 1.75
CA GLU A 70 33.96 -16.28 0.51
C GLU A 70 33.55 -17.02 -0.80
N ASP A 71 33.44 -18.36 -0.81
CA ASP A 71 33.36 -19.14 -2.06
C ASP A 71 32.09 -20.00 -2.19
N MET A 72 30.91 -19.37 -2.22
CA MET A 72 29.63 -20.07 -2.49
C MET A 72 29.25 -20.16 -3.98
N GLY A 73 29.92 -19.42 -4.85
CA GLY A 73 29.73 -19.50 -6.30
C GLY A 73 30.70 -20.44 -6.99
N PHE A 74 30.30 -21.00 -8.12
CA PHE A 74 31.14 -21.85 -8.95
C PHE A 74 30.93 -21.55 -10.44
N GLU A 75 31.96 -21.81 -11.23
CA GLU A 75 31.94 -21.80 -12.69
C GLU A 75 32.70 -23.04 -13.19
N LEU A 76 31.99 -23.97 -13.83
CA LEU A 76 32.55 -25.20 -14.38
C LEU A 76 32.70 -25.07 -15.88
N GLU A 77 33.91 -25.28 -16.39
CA GLU A 77 34.22 -25.23 -17.82
C GLU A 77 34.63 -26.61 -18.32
N PHE A 78 34.00 -27.13 -19.38
CA PHE A 78 34.34 -28.42 -19.96
C PHE A 78 34.05 -28.50 -21.46
N HIS A 79 34.71 -29.43 -22.15
CA HIS A 79 34.47 -29.66 -23.56
C HIS A 79 33.36 -30.69 -23.79
N GLY A 80 32.38 -30.37 -24.62
CA GLY A 80 31.25 -31.24 -24.93
C GLY A 80 30.74 -31.11 -26.37
N SER A 81 29.83 -32.01 -26.74
CA SER A 81 29.29 -32.13 -28.09
C SER A 81 27.85 -31.63 -28.19
N GLU A 82 27.53 -30.93 -29.28
CA GLU A 82 26.20 -30.39 -29.55
C GLU A 82 25.14 -31.51 -29.59
N GLY A 83 24.10 -31.40 -28.74
CA GLY A 83 23.02 -32.39 -28.61
C GLY A 83 23.28 -33.50 -27.59
N GLU A 84 24.46 -33.56 -26.98
CA GLU A 84 24.73 -34.40 -25.81
C GLU A 84 24.18 -33.72 -24.55
N THR A 85 23.61 -34.51 -23.64
CA THR A 85 23.09 -33.98 -22.36
C THR A 85 24.02 -34.39 -21.24
N TYR A 86 24.29 -33.48 -20.33
CA TYR A 86 25.14 -33.71 -19.18
C TYR A 86 24.31 -33.73 -17.90
N LYS A 87 24.90 -34.26 -16.84
CA LYS A 87 24.34 -34.29 -15.50
C LYS A 87 25.40 -33.82 -14.54
N LEU A 88 25.21 -32.62 -14.01
CA LEU A 88 26.01 -32.10 -12.92
C LEU A 88 25.52 -32.73 -11.61
N ILE A 89 26.42 -33.32 -10.86
CA ILE A 89 26.15 -33.85 -9.53
C ILE A 89 26.91 -32.94 -8.57
N ILE A 90 26.17 -32.28 -7.68
CA ILE A 90 26.76 -31.52 -6.58
C ILE A 90 26.59 -32.37 -5.32
N GLN A 91 27.68 -32.67 -4.65
CA GLN A 91 27.72 -33.49 -3.45
C GLN A 91 28.26 -32.67 -2.28
N CYS A 92 27.52 -32.64 -1.18
CA CYS A 92 27.99 -32.18 0.12
C CYS A 92 27.75 -33.35 1.09
N ASP A 93 28.84 -34.02 1.48
CA ASP A 93 28.83 -35.18 2.39
C ASP A 93 27.89 -36.31 1.91
N ASP A 94 26.93 -36.76 2.72
CA ASP A 94 25.93 -37.80 2.39
C ASP A 94 24.82 -37.33 1.42
N TYR A 95 24.78 -36.04 1.07
CA TYR A 95 23.73 -35.45 0.25
C TYR A 95 24.24 -35.10 -1.14
N SER A 96 23.51 -35.54 -2.17
CA SER A 96 23.81 -35.18 -3.55
C SER A 96 22.58 -34.71 -4.30
N VAL A 97 22.74 -33.68 -5.11
CA VAL A 97 21.74 -33.23 -6.07
C VAL A 97 22.24 -33.45 -7.49
N LYS A 98 21.34 -33.87 -8.37
CA LYS A 98 21.63 -34.21 -9.76
C LYS A 98 20.87 -33.27 -10.68
N ILE A 99 21.60 -32.39 -11.34
CA ILE A 99 21.07 -31.32 -12.18
C ILE A 99 21.28 -31.70 -13.65
N PRO A 100 20.22 -31.85 -14.45
CA PRO A 100 20.37 -32.05 -15.88
C PRO A 100 20.86 -30.77 -16.55
N VAL A 101 21.94 -30.86 -17.31
CA VAL A 101 22.52 -29.75 -18.08
C VAL A 101 22.35 -30.06 -19.56
N LYS A 102 21.63 -29.20 -20.28
CA LYS A 102 21.44 -29.30 -21.74
C LYS A 102 22.00 -28.04 -22.40
N PRO A 103 23.29 -28.04 -22.75
CA PRO A 103 23.91 -26.88 -23.36
C PRO A 103 23.31 -26.65 -24.76
N GLU A 104 22.73 -25.46 -24.99
CA GLU A 104 22.29 -25.01 -26.31
C GLU A 104 23.26 -23.96 -26.85
N ARG A 105 23.63 -24.07 -28.12
CA ARG A 105 24.57 -23.15 -28.79
C ARG A 105 23.96 -21.74 -28.86
N ILE A 106 24.69 -20.73 -28.40
CA ILE A 106 24.23 -19.33 -28.48
C ILE A 106 24.16 -18.94 -29.95
N LYS A 107 22.96 -18.98 -30.54
CA LYS A 107 22.69 -18.25 -31.78
C LYS A 107 22.61 -16.79 -31.41
N LYS A 108 23.54 -15.98 -31.94
CA LYS A 108 23.37 -14.53 -32.10
C LYS A 108 22.14 -14.30 -33.00
N ASP A 109 20.95 -14.39 -32.43
CA ASP A 109 19.86 -13.45 -32.63
C ASP A 109 18.58 -13.96 -31.97
N SER A 110 17.85 -12.98 -31.43
CA SER A 110 16.43 -13.00 -31.09
C SER A 110 15.97 -13.81 -29.85
N ASN A 111 15.63 -13.04 -28.81
CA ASN A 111 14.43 -13.18 -27.98
C ASN A 111 13.73 -14.55 -28.04
N LYS A 112 13.95 -15.40 -27.04
CA LYS A 112 12.95 -16.38 -26.56
C LYS A 112 13.39 -16.96 -25.22
N GLU A 113 12.95 -16.34 -24.13
CA GLU A 113 12.77 -17.02 -22.85
C GLU A 113 11.33 -17.49 -22.74
N ILE A 114 11.16 -18.77 -22.42
CA ILE A 114 9.88 -19.40 -22.12
C ILE A 114 9.64 -19.24 -20.60
N GLY A 115 8.88 -18.21 -20.24
CA GLY A 115 8.02 -18.10 -19.05
C GLY A 115 6.59 -17.79 -19.55
N PRO A 116 5.54 -17.66 -18.70
CA PRO A 116 4.16 -17.56 -19.17
C PRO A 116 4.00 -16.33 -20.07
N TYR A 117 4.01 -16.57 -21.38
CA TYR A 117 3.97 -15.53 -22.40
C TYR A 117 2.56 -14.92 -22.39
N ILE A 118 2.39 -13.79 -21.71
CA ILE A 118 1.38 -12.83 -22.15
C ILE A 118 1.91 -12.30 -23.49
N SER A 119 1.24 -12.62 -24.59
CA SER A 119 1.71 -12.17 -25.90
C SER A 119 1.75 -10.65 -25.95
N ARG A 120 2.70 -10.04 -26.69
CA ARG A 120 2.71 -8.56 -26.88
C ARG A 120 1.34 -8.02 -27.33
N LYS A 121 0.57 -8.86 -28.05
CA LYS A 121 -0.77 -8.57 -28.54
C LYS A 121 -1.84 -8.59 -27.44
N GLU A 122 -1.63 -9.31 -26.34
CA GLU A 122 -2.50 -9.35 -25.16
C GLU A 122 -2.16 -8.28 -24.13
N ILE A 123 -0.86 -7.95 -23.97
CA ILE A 123 -0.43 -6.75 -23.25
C ILE A 123 -1.09 -5.53 -23.94
N LEU A 124 -0.88 -5.34 -25.25
CA LEU A 124 -1.50 -4.25 -26.01
C LEU A 124 -3.04 -4.20 -25.99
N LYS A 125 -3.72 -5.31 -25.64
CA LYS A 125 -5.20 -5.36 -25.49
C LYS A 125 -5.69 -5.08 -24.06
N SER A 126 -4.81 -5.17 -23.06
CA SER A 126 -5.08 -4.87 -21.65
C SER A 126 -4.58 -3.48 -21.25
N LEU A 127 -3.73 -2.85 -22.07
CA LEU A 127 -3.31 -1.47 -21.88
C LEU A 127 -4.49 -0.52 -22.15
N THR A 128 -4.85 0.25 -21.13
CA THR A 128 -5.75 1.39 -21.31
C THR A 128 -5.08 2.44 -22.21
N LEU A 129 -5.87 3.30 -22.87
CA LEU A 129 -5.36 4.41 -23.71
C LEU A 129 -4.32 5.28 -22.96
N ARG A 130 -4.49 5.38 -21.64
CA ARG A 130 -3.62 6.08 -20.70
C ARG A 130 -2.26 5.39 -20.51
N GLN A 131 -2.28 4.07 -20.38
CA GLN A 131 -1.06 3.28 -20.26
C GLN A 131 -0.24 3.34 -21.55
N VAL A 132 -0.91 3.36 -22.71
CA VAL A 132 -0.26 3.57 -24.02
C VAL A 132 0.45 4.92 -24.09
N LEU A 133 -0.18 6.02 -23.61
CA LEU A 133 0.46 7.34 -23.61
C LEU A 133 1.65 7.42 -22.62
N LYS A 134 1.53 6.80 -21.44
CA LYS A 134 2.62 6.67 -20.45
C LYS A 134 3.79 5.85 -21.01
N ASP A 135 3.49 4.74 -21.68
CA ASP A 135 4.48 3.87 -22.30
C ASP A 135 5.13 4.52 -23.54
N ILE A 136 4.42 5.40 -24.25
CA ILE A 136 4.98 6.26 -25.31
C ILE A 136 5.96 7.27 -24.69
N GLY A 137 5.57 7.97 -23.61
CA GLY A 137 6.46 8.90 -22.91
C GLY A 137 7.70 8.20 -22.33
N PHE A 138 7.51 7.03 -21.72
CA PHE A 138 8.58 6.18 -21.20
C PHE A 138 9.48 5.62 -22.30
N PHE A 139 8.92 5.26 -23.46
CA PHE A 139 9.67 4.86 -24.65
C PHE A 139 10.58 5.98 -25.16
N PHE A 140 10.07 7.22 -25.20
CA PHE A 140 10.85 8.37 -25.67
C PHE A 140 11.95 8.79 -24.69
N THR A 141 11.78 8.52 -23.40
CA THR A 141 12.74 8.88 -22.35
C THR A 141 13.77 7.77 -22.08
N HIS A 142 13.38 6.50 -22.14
CA HIS A 142 14.20 5.36 -21.68
C HIS A 142 14.41 4.27 -22.74
N GLY A 143 13.78 4.40 -23.91
CA GLY A 143 13.97 3.50 -25.04
C GLY A 143 13.20 2.17 -24.96
N LYS A 144 13.18 1.46 -26.09
CA LYS A 144 12.39 0.24 -26.31
C LYS A 144 12.70 -0.89 -25.31
N THR A 145 13.97 -1.05 -24.95
CA THR A 145 14.44 -2.16 -24.12
C THR A 145 14.04 -1.98 -22.66
N ALA A 146 14.14 -0.75 -22.13
CA ALA A 146 13.70 -0.42 -20.77
C ALA A 146 12.17 -0.54 -20.64
N LEU A 147 11.41 -0.07 -21.64
CA LEU A 147 9.95 -0.24 -21.65
C LEU A 147 9.56 -1.72 -21.62
N GLN A 148 10.24 -2.56 -22.40
CA GLN A 148 10.00 -4.00 -22.45
C GLN A 148 10.42 -4.75 -21.19
N LYS A 149 11.40 -4.22 -20.44
CA LYS A 149 11.81 -4.73 -19.12
C LYS A 149 10.78 -4.35 -18.06
N SER A 150 10.38 -3.08 -18.02
CA SER A 150 9.32 -2.56 -17.16
C SER A 150 7.96 -3.25 -17.37
N TRP A 151 7.60 -3.60 -18.61
CA TRP A 151 6.41 -4.41 -18.89
C TRP A 151 6.54 -5.84 -18.36
N ARG A 152 7.72 -6.44 -18.48
CA ARG A 152 7.95 -7.79 -17.94
C ARG A 152 7.91 -7.79 -16.42
N GLU A 153 8.58 -6.85 -15.77
CA GLU A 153 8.62 -6.75 -14.31
C GLU A 153 7.23 -6.47 -13.72
N ARG A 154 6.47 -5.54 -14.29
CA ARG A 154 5.11 -5.21 -13.83
C ARG A 154 4.12 -6.37 -13.98
N TYR A 155 4.18 -7.14 -15.07
CA TYR A 155 3.08 -8.07 -15.40
C TYR A 155 3.44 -9.56 -15.26
N SER A 156 4.71 -9.94 -15.18
CA SER A 156 5.11 -11.36 -15.10
C SER A 156 5.31 -11.89 -13.68
N ASN A 157 5.69 -11.03 -12.72
CA ASN A 157 5.96 -11.46 -11.34
C ASN A 157 4.73 -11.28 -10.42
N GLU A 158 4.04 -10.15 -10.49
CA GLU A 158 2.92 -9.82 -9.59
C GLU A 158 1.69 -10.72 -9.78
N ALA A 159 1.35 -11.06 -11.04
CA ALA A 159 0.25 -11.99 -11.31
C ALA A 159 0.56 -13.41 -10.82
N GLY A 160 1.83 -13.84 -10.87
CA GLY A 160 2.26 -15.13 -10.35
C GLY A 160 2.26 -15.16 -8.82
N ILE A 161 2.78 -14.10 -8.18
CA ILE A 161 2.77 -13.91 -6.73
C ILE A 161 1.32 -13.88 -6.22
N TYR A 162 0.44 -13.13 -6.89
CA TYR A 162 -0.95 -13.05 -6.48
C TYR A 162 -1.69 -14.38 -6.66
N GLU A 163 -1.50 -15.08 -7.79
CA GLU A 163 -2.10 -16.40 -7.97
C GLU A 163 -1.61 -17.39 -6.90
N HIS A 164 -0.32 -17.37 -6.57
CA HIS A 164 0.23 -18.18 -5.49
C HIS A 164 -0.38 -17.82 -4.13
N TRP A 165 -0.47 -16.53 -3.81
CA TRP A 165 -1.13 -16.03 -2.60
C TRP A 165 -2.61 -16.49 -2.55
N ARG A 166 -3.35 -16.39 -3.66
CA ARG A 166 -4.75 -16.84 -3.73
C ARG A 166 -4.86 -18.33 -3.48
N GLN A 167 -3.98 -19.14 -4.09
CA GLN A 167 -4.00 -20.60 -3.92
C GLN A 167 -3.68 -21.02 -2.48
N THR A 168 -2.77 -20.33 -1.80
CA THR A 168 -2.36 -20.65 -0.42
C THR A 168 -3.32 -20.10 0.63
N THR A 169 -4.06 -19.02 0.32
CA THR A 169 -5.04 -18.41 1.24
C THR A 169 -6.47 -18.86 1.01
N LYS A 170 -6.78 -19.52 -0.12
CA LYS A 170 -8.10 -20.07 -0.41
C LYS A 170 -8.53 -21.05 0.68
N LEU A 171 -9.77 -20.91 1.15
CA LEU A 171 -10.37 -21.86 2.08
C LEU A 171 -10.47 -23.25 1.45
N SER A 172 -10.03 -24.26 2.20
CA SER A 172 -10.25 -25.66 1.84
C SER A 172 -11.74 -26.01 1.89
N GLU A 173 -12.17 -27.01 1.12
CA GLU A 173 -13.56 -27.48 1.14
C GLU A 173 -14.03 -27.87 2.54
N LYS A 174 -13.15 -28.49 3.35
CA LYS A 174 -13.42 -28.81 4.76
C LYS A 174 -13.71 -27.56 5.60
N ALA A 175 -13.03 -26.44 5.32
CA ALA A 175 -13.28 -25.18 6.00
C ALA A 175 -14.62 -24.57 5.57
N LEU A 176 -14.95 -24.62 4.28
CA LEU A 176 -16.25 -24.17 3.75
C LEU A 176 -17.40 -25.01 4.32
N GLU A 177 -17.25 -26.33 4.40
CA GLU A 177 -18.23 -27.22 5.01
C GLU A 177 -18.42 -26.92 6.51
N LYS A 178 -17.33 -26.62 7.23
CA LYS A 178 -17.43 -26.15 8.62
C LYS A 178 -18.22 -24.85 8.73
N GLN A 179 -18.01 -23.89 7.82
CA GLN A 179 -18.78 -22.65 7.79
C GLN A 179 -20.27 -22.91 7.54
N ARG A 180 -20.62 -23.79 6.58
CA ARG A 180 -22.01 -24.17 6.29
C ARG A 180 -22.74 -24.77 7.50
N ASN A 181 -22.01 -25.49 8.35
CA ASN A 181 -22.55 -26.13 9.55
C ASN A 181 -22.45 -25.27 10.83
N THR A 182 -21.96 -24.03 10.73
CA THR A 182 -21.81 -23.14 11.89
C THR A 182 -23.11 -22.38 12.14
N GLU A 183 -23.61 -22.45 13.36
CA GLU A 183 -24.75 -21.65 13.82
C GLU A 183 -24.25 -20.40 14.55
N PHE A 184 -24.69 -19.22 14.09
CA PHE A 184 -24.36 -17.94 14.73
C PHE A 184 -25.43 -17.57 15.76
N PRO A 185 -25.04 -17.08 16.96
CA PRO A 185 -25.98 -16.52 17.94
C PRO A 185 -26.80 -15.35 17.37
N TYR A 186 -26.16 -14.48 16.58
CA TYR A 186 -26.81 -13.45 15.80
C TYR A 186 -26.70 -13.78 14.32
N ALA A 187 -27.83 -14.09 13.68
CA ALA A 187 -27.89 -14.59 12.32
C ALA A 187 -28.86 -13.74 11.45
N PRO A 188 -28.54 -12.46 11.19
CA PRO A 188 -29.39 -11.56 10.42
C PRO A 188 -29.47 -11.98 8.94
N VAL A 189 -30.62 -11.70 8.31
CA VAL A 189 -30.72 -11.82 6.85
C VAL A 189 -29.94 -10.68 6.20
N ILE A 190 -29.07 -11.00 5.24
CA ILE A 190 -28.39 -10.03 4.37
C ILE A 190 -29.09 -10.01 3.01
N SER A 191 -29.60 -8.85 2.61
CA SER A 191 -30.23 -8.63 1.30
C SER A 191 -29.21 -8.16 0.28
N ILE A 192 -28.92 -8.95 -0.74
CA ILE A 192 -27.99 -8.61 -1.80
C ILE A 192 -28.74 -7.79 -2.85
N ILE A 193 -28.29 -6.57 -3.09
CA ILE A 193 -28.93 -5.56 -3.93
C ILE A 193 -28.20 -5.52 -5.27
N VAL A 194 -28.93 -5.84 -6.34
CA VAL A 194 -28.37 -5.93 -7.70
C VAL A 194 -29.20 -5.08 -8.67
N PRO A 195 -28.68 -3.94 -9.15
CA PRO A 195 -29.21 -3.28 -10.34
C PRO A 195 -28.73 -4.03 -11.59
N ALA A 196 -29.62 -4.57 -12.42
CA ALA A 196 -29.29 -5.27 -13.66
C ALA A 196 -29.61 -4.41 -14.90
N TYR A 197 -28.75 -4.45 -15.93
CA TYR A 197 -28.97 -3.72 -17.18
C TYR A 197 -28.27 -4.39 -18.37
N HIS A 198 -29.03 -4.98 -19.28
CA HIS A 198 -28.55 -5.71 -20.46
C HIS A 198 -27.39 -6.68 -20.16
N THR A 199 -27.46 -7.32 -18.99
CA THR A 199 -26.39 -8.17 -18.49
C THR A 199 -26.26 -9.44 -19.34
N PRO A 200 -25.06 -9.78 -19.83
CA PRO A 200 -24.84 -11.04 -20.54
C PRO A 200 -25.23 -12.25 -19.67
N LYS A 201 -25.98 -13.19 -20.26
CA LYS A 201 -26.47 -14.40 -19.57
C LYS A 201 -25.40 -15.11 -18.73
N LYS A 202 -24.18 -15.26 -19.28
CA LYS A 202 -23.06 -15.90 -18.57
C LYS A 202 -22.77 -15.20 -17.23
N TYR A 203 -22.60 -13.87 -17.27
CA TYR A 203 -22.22 -13.10 -16.09
C TYR A 203 -23.33 -13.08 -15.05
N LEU A 204 -24.57 -12.92 -15.50
CA LEU A 204 -25.72 -12.94 -14.60
C LEU A 204 -25.90 -14.30 -13.91
N CYS A 205 -25.71 -15.41 -14.64
CA CYS A 205 -25.70 -16.74 -14.04
C CYS A 205 -24.60 -16.89 -12.99
N GLU A 206 -23.36 -16.51 -13.32
CA GLU A 206 -22.22 -16.63 -12.39
C GLU A 206 -22.41 -15.77 -11.14
N MET A 207 -22.96 -14.56 -11.29
CA MET A 207 -23.31 -13.68 -10.18
C MET A 207 -24.35 -14.33 -9.26
N ILE A 208 -25.49 -14.79 -9.81
CA ILE A 208 -26.55 -15.46 -9.04
C ILE A 208 -26.00 -16.71 -8.33
N GLU A 209 -25.24 -17.54 -9.05
CA GLU A 209 -24.65 -18.75 -8.49
C GLU A 209 -23.64 -18.45 -7.38
N SER A 210 -22.88 -17.35 -7.46
CA SER A 210 -21.94 -16.93 -6.41
C SER A 210 -22.67 -16.59 -5.09
N VAL A 211 -23.88 -16.03 -5.17
CA VAL A 211 -24.75 -15.79 -4.00
C VAL A 211 -25.36 -17.11 -3.52
N GLN A 212 -25.77 -18.01 -4.42
CA GLN A 212 -26.31 -19.31 -4.04
C GLN A 212 -25.29 -20.22 -3.33
N LYS A 213 -24.00 -20.10 -3.67
CA LYS A 213 -22.89 -20.88 -3.11
C LYS A 213 -22.41 -20.38 -1.75
N GLN A 214 -22.95 -19.27 -1.22
CA GLN A 214 -22.54 -18.72 0.07
C GLN A 214 -22.63 -19.76 1.21
N THR A 215 -21.62 -19.80 2.06
CA THR A 215 -21.57 -20.70 3.23
C THR A 215 -22.52 -20.27 4.34
N TYR A 216 -22.89 -19.00 4.38
CA TYR A 216 -23.98 -18.51 5.23
C TYR A 216 -25.31 -18.55 4.48
N GLY A 217 -26.34 -19.16 5.07
CA GLY A 217 -27.61 -19.46 4.38
C GLY A 217 -28.72 -18.39 4.46
N ASN A 218 -28.65 -17.45 5.41
CA ASN A 218 -29.69 -16.45 5.62
C ASN A 218 -29.42 -15.21 4.76
N TRP A 219 -29.74 -15.32 3.48
CA TRP A 219 -29.66 -14.21 2.54
C TRP A 219 -30.91 -14.14 1.68
N GLU A 220 -31.10 -12.99 1.06
CA GLU A 220 -32.02 -12.82 -0.07
C GLU A 220 -31.32 -12.05 -1.18
N LEU A 221 -31.73 -12.27 -2.43
CA LEU A 221 -31.15 -11.64 -3.61
C LEU A 221 -32.22 -10.80 -4.30
N CYS A 222 -32.04 -9.49 -4.34
CA CYS A 222 -32.98 -8.52 -4.88
C CYS A 222 -32.46 -7.94 -6.20
N ILE A 223 -32.99 -8.41 -7.32
CA ILE A 223 -32.58 -7.99 -8.68
C ILE A 223 -33.62 -7.03 -9.27
N ALA A 224 -33.22 -5.78 -9.48
CA ALA A 224 -34.02 -4.80 -10.21
C ALA A 224 -33.47 -4.63 -11.63
N ASP A 225 -34.27 -5.02 -12.62
CA ASP A 225 -33.84 -5.09 -14.02
C ASP A 225 -34.33 -3.86 -14.82
N GLY A 226 -33.38 -2.99 -15.14
CA GLY A 226 -33.58 -1.78 -15.94
C GLY A 226 -33.50 -1.98 -17.45
N SER A 227 -33.44 -3.21 -17.97
CA SER A 227 -33.25 -3.51 -19.40
C SER A 227 -34.46 -3.18 -20.30
N GLY A 228 -35.56 -2.71 -19.70
CA GLY A 228 -36.76 -2.26 -20.41
C GLY A 228 -37.39 -3.37 -21.26
N ALA A 229 -37.50 -3.13 -22.59
CA ALA A 229 -38.11 -4.08 -23.51
C ALA A 229 -37.25 -5.33 -23.79
N ASP A 230 -35.98 -5.35 -23.40
CA ASP A 230 -35.15 -6.55 -23.49
C ASP A 230 -35.54 -7.53 -22.37
N HIS A 231 -35.87 -8.76 -22.76
CA HIS A 231 -36.27 -9.84 -21.84
C HIS A 231 -35.12 -10.83 -21.56
N SER A 232 -33.89 -10.52 -21.98
CA SER A 232 -32.73 -11.40 -21.83
C SER A 232 -32.37 -11.68 -20.36
N VAL A 233 -32.38 -10.64 -19.52
CA VAL A 233 -32.17 -10.72 -18.07
C VAL A 233 -33.31 -11.51 -17.42
N GLU A 234 -34.56 -11.12 -17.68
CA GLU A 234 -35.78 -11.81 -17.19
C GLU A 234 -35.73 -13.33 -17.43
N LYS A 235 -35.53 -13.75 -18.70
CA LYS A 235 -35.45 -15.18 -19.08
C LYS A 235 -34.31 -15.92 -18.37
N THR A 236 -33.23 -15.21 -18.05
CA THR A 236 -32.10 -15.80 -17.31
C THR A 236 -32.48 -16.00 -15.85
N VAL A 237 -33.09 -15.00 -15.20
CA VAL A 237 -33.47 -15.04 -13.78
C VAL A 237 -34.62 -16.03 -13.53
N GLU A 238 -35.56 -16.19 -14.46
CA GLU A 238 -36.71 -17.11 -14.34
C GLU A 238 -36.31 -18.53 -13.90
N VAL A 239 -35.18 -19.04 -14.39
CA VAL A 239 -34.66 -20.40 -14.06
C VAL A 239 -34.24 -20.51 -12.59
N TYR A 240 -33.89 -19.40 -11.96
CA TYR A 240 -33.43 -19.32 -10.58
C TYR A 240 -34.55 -19.00 -9.57
N LEU A 241 -35.71 -18.51 -10.02
CA LEU A 241 -36.86 -18.17 -9.15
C LEU A 241 -37.49 -19.37 -8.41
N LYS A 242 -37.01 -20.58 -8.68
CA LYS A 242 -37.28 -21.76 -7.83
C LYS A 242 -36.72 -21.59 -6.42
N ASP A 243 -35.61 -20.86 -6.25
CA ASP A 243 -35.08 -20.45 -4.95
C ASP A 243 -35.87 -19.24 -4.45
N LYS A 244 -36.66 -19.43 -3.39
CA LYS A 244 -37.58 -18.41 -2.87
C LYS A 244 -36.87 -17.21 -2.22
N ARG A 245 -35.55 -17.29 -2.01
CA ARG A 245 -34.71 -16.18 -1.57
C ARG A 245 -34.41 -15.19 -2.68
N ILE A 246 -34.67 -15.53 -3.95
CA ILE A 246 -34.42 -14.66 -5.10
C ILE A 246 -35.70 -13.89 -5.43
N ARG A 247 -35.60 -12.57 -5.40
CA ARG A 247 -36.63 -11.59 -5.74
C ARG A 247 -36.22 -10.85 -7.00
N TYR A 248 -37.12 -10.78 -7.97
CA TYR A 248 -36.87 -10.12 -9.25
C TYR A 248 -37.98 -9.10 -9.53
N LYS A 249 -37.57 -7.93 -10.03
CA LYS A 249 -38.48 -6.90 -10.52
C LYS A 249 -37.95 -6.32 -11.82
N LYS A 250 -38.70 -6.53 -12.91
CA LYS A 250 -38.51 -5.80 -14.15
C LYS A 250 -39.04 -4.37 -14.02
N LEU A 251 -38.24 -3.40 -14.41
CA LEU A 251 -38.60 -1.99 -14.38
C LEU A 251 -39.21 -1.59 -15.72
N GLU A 252 -40.22 -0.70 -15.69
CA GLU A 252 -40.88 -0.20 -16.90
C GLU A 252 -39.92 0.57 -17.82
N ARG A 253 -38.91 1.20 -17.24
CA ARG A 253 -37.84 1.96 -17.91
C ARG A 253 -36.56 1.92 -17.08
N ASN A 254 -35.42 2.16 -17.73
CA ASN A 254 -34.16 2.35 -17.05
C ASN A 254 -34.18 3.66 -16.24
N GLU A 255 -33.94 3.59 -14.93
CA GLU A 255 -33.90 4.76 -14.03
C GLU A 255 -32.47 5.24 -13.73
N GLY A 256 -31.46 4.74 -14.43
CA GLY A 256 -30.05 4.97 -14.12
C GLY A 256 -29.54 4.02 -13.03
N ILE A 257 -28.25 4.12 -12.68
CA ILE A 257 -27.66 3.18 -11.71
C ILE A 257 -28.29 3.40 -10.33
N ALA A 258 -28.29 4.63 -9.82
CA ALA A 258 -28.91 4.93 -8.53
C ALA A 258 -30.40 4.57 -8.48
N GLY A 259 -31.15 4.88 -9.54
CA GLY A 259 -32.58 4.57 -9.64
C GLY A 259 -32.85 3.07 -9.57
N ASN A 260 -32.16 2.28 -10.39
CA ASN A 260 -32.31 0.83 -10.41
C ASN A 260 -31.88 0.20 -9.06
N THR A 261 -30.79 0.67 -8.46
CA THR A 261 -30.33 0.21 -7.13
C THR A 261 -31.38 0.51 -6.06
N ASN A 262 -31.98 1.70 -6.07
CA ASN A 262 -33.05 2.05 -5.14
C ASN A 262 -34.30 1.17 -5.31
N GLN A 263 -34.63 0.72 -6.53
CA GLN A 263 -35.73 -0.24 -6.74
C GLN A 263 -35.42 -1.61 -6.15
N ALA A 264 -34.16 -2.06 -6.24
CA ALA A 264 -33.71 -3.29 -5.59
C ALA A 264 -33.72 -3.16 -4.05
N MET A 265 -33.26 -2.03 -3.49
CA MET A 265 -33.32 -1.74 -2.05
C MET A 265 -34.75 -1.78 -1.50
N LYS A 266 -35.76 -1.30 -2.26
CA LYS A 266 -37.17 -1.37 -1.83
C LYS A 266 -37.70 -2.80 -1.67
N MET A 267 -37.09 -3.77 -2.35
CA MET A 267 -37.45 -5.19 -2.20
C MET A 267 -36.80 -5.85 -0.98
N ALA A 268 -35.74 -5.24 -0.44
CA ALA A 268 -34.97 -5.78 0.66
C ALA A 268 -35.77 -5.80 1.97
N SER A 269 -35.73 -6.95 2.63
CA SER A 269 -36.35 -7.29 3.90
C SER A 269 -35.33 -7.66 4.99
N GLY A 270 -34.08 -7.96 4.62
CA GLY A 270 -33.00 -8.24 5.56
C GLY A 270 -32.61 -7.04 6.44
N GLU A 271 -31.98 -7.35 7.57
CA GLU A 271 -31.49 -6.34 8.51
C GLU A 271 -30.28 -5.57 7.95
N PHE A 272 -29.55 -6.20 7.03
CA PHE A 272 -28.46 -5.61 6.27
C PHE A 272 -28.73 -5.69 4.77
N VAL A 273 -28.15 -4.75 4.03
CA VAL A 273 -28.12 -4.72 2.57
C VAL A 273 -26.66 -4.78 2.09
N GLY A 274 -26.35 -5.67 1.15
CA GLY A 274 -25.03 -5.80 0.52
C GLY A 274 -25.09 -5.44 -0.95
N LEU A 275 -24.13 -4.68 -1.46
CA LEU A 275 -24.11 -4.22 -2.86
C LEU A 275 -23.30 -5.18 -3.74
N LEU A 276 -23.92 -5.67 -4.83
CA LEU A 276 -23.25 -6.54 -5.80
C LEU A 276 -23.64 -6.12 -7.22
N ASP A 277 -22.64 -5.90 -8.07
CA ASP A 277 -22.89 -5.61 -9.48
C ASP A 277 -23.32 -6.87 -10.23
N HIS A 278 -24.18 -6.68 -11.24
CA HIS A 278 -24.89 -7.75 -11.92
C HIS A 278 -23.99 -8.73 -12.69
N ASP A 279 -22.74 -8.37 -12.92
CA ASP A 279 -21.72 -9.11 -13.64
C ASP A 279 -20.52 -9.53 -12.78
N ASP A 280 -20.49 -9.18 -11.51
CA ASP A 280 -19.42 -9.52 -10.57
C ASP A 280 -19.75 -10.77 -9.75
N THR A 281 -18.79 -11.29 -8.99
CA THR A 281 -18.99 -12.47 -8.15
C THR A 281 -18.46 -12.28 -6.73
N LEU A 282 -19.09 -12.98 -5.79
CA LEU A 282 -18.63 -13.06 -4.40
C LEU A 282 -17.82 -14.32 -4.15
N ALA A 283 -16.86 -14.24 -3.23
CA ALA A 283 -16.22 -15.43 -2.65
C ALA A 283 -17.25 -16.22 -1.82
N GLU A 284 -17.15 -17.55 -1.78
CA GLU A 284 -18.15 -18.43 -1.13
C GLU A 284 -18.33 -18.16 0.38
N ASN A 285 -17.33 -17.58 1.03
CA ASN A 285 -17.36 -17.24 2.45
C ASN A 285 -17.74 -15.77 2.74
N ALA A 286 -18.05 -14.95 1.73
CA ALA A 286 -18.25 -13.51 1.90
C ALA A 286 -19.30 -13.17 2.98
N LEU A 287 -20.49 -13.78 2.91
CA LEU A 287 -21.55 -13.52 3.87
C LEU A 287 -21.27 -14.14 5.25
N PHE A 288 -20.54 -15.26 5.30
CA PHE A 288 -20.12 -15.86 6.56
C PHE A 288 -19.15 -14.95 7.32
N GLU A 289 -18.14 -14.40 6.63
CA GLU A 289 -17.19 -13.48 7.25
C GLU A 289 -17.87 -12.19 7.72
N ALA A 290 -18.83 -11.67 6.94
CA ALA A 290 -19.65 -10.53 7.35
C ALA A 290 -20.41 -10.80 8.66
N VAL A 291 -21.14 -11.92 8.76
CA VAL A 291 -21.90 -12.26 9.97
C VAL A 291 -20.98 -12.61 11.14
N SER A 292 -19.84 -13.25 10.89
CA SER A 292 -18.80 -13.49 11.89
C SER A 292 -18.28 -12.17 12.49
N LEU A 293 -18.05 -11.16 11.66
CA LEU A 293 -17.68 -9.81 12.12
C LEU A 293 -18.80 -9.18 12.96
N LEU A 294 -20.06 -9.24 12.51
CA LEU A 294 -21.20 -8.68 13.24
C LEU A 294 -21.41 -9.32 14.62
N ASN A 295 -21.10 -10.62 14.77
CA ASN A 295 -21.14 -11.28 16.07
C ASN A 295 -19.99 -10.82 16.99
N LYS A 296 -18.80 -10.53 16.43
CA LYS A 296 -17.65 -10.01 17.19
C LYS A 296 -17.81 -8.53 17.52
N LYS A 297 -18.48 -7.77 16.65
CA LYS A 297 -18.68 -6.32 16.71
C LYS A 297 -20.16 -5.97 16.44
N PRO A 298 -21.06 -6.16 17.42
CA PRO A 298 -22.49 -5.87 17.23
C PRO A 298 -22.82 -4.39 16.94
N GLY A 299 -21.87 -3.49 17.20
CA GLY A 299 -21.97 -2.06 16.90
C GLY A 299 -21.81 -1.70 15.43
N THR A 300 -21.29 -2.60 14.60
CA THR A 300 -21.06 -2.37 13.17
C THR A 300 -22.38 -2.04 12.45
N ASP A 301 -22.39 -0.89 11.79
CA ASP A 301 -23.49 -0.45 10.93
C ASP A 301 -23.12 -0.47 9.45
N LEU A 302 -21.82 -0.44 9.14
CA LEU A 302 -21.29 -0.50 7.79
C LEU A 302 -20.03 -1.35 7.81
N LEU A 303 -19.91 -2.29 6.87
CA LEU A 303 -18.68 -3.05 6.66
C LEU A 303 -18.33 -3.18 5.20
N TYR A 304 -17.04 -3.33 4.92
CA TYR A 304 -16.49 -3.54 3.58
C TYR A 304 -15.37 -4.56 3.58
N THR A 305 -15.00 -5.03 2.39
CA THR A 305 -14.01 -6.10 2.19
C THR A 305 -12.91 -5.65 1.23
N ASP A 306 -11.80 -6.37 1.22
CA ASP A 306 -10.85 -6.31 0.11
C ASP A 306 -11.50 -6.87 -1.17
N GLU A 307 -10.95 -6.49 -2.33
CA GLU A 307 -11.44 -6.89 -3.64
C GLU A 307 -10.27 -7.21 -4.58
N ASP A 308 -10.53 -8.00 -5.60
CA ASP A 308 -9.63 -8.15 -6.75
C ASP A 308 -10.42 -8.03 -8.05
N LYS A 309 -9.73 -8.21 -9.17
CA LYS A 309 -10.37 -8.26 -10.47
C LYS A 309 -10.32 -9.65 -11.07
N ILE A 310 -11.41 -10.04 -11.75
CA ILE A 310 -11.54 -11.29 -12.48
C ILE A 310 -11.70 -11.04 -13.98
N SER A 311 -11.11 -11.87 -14.82
CA SER A 311 -11.25 -11.77 -16.28
C SER A 311 -12.67 -12.08 -16.76
N ALA A 312 -13.01 -11.60 -17.97
CA ALA A 312 -14.29 -11.87 -18.64
C ALA A 312 -14.63 -13.37 -18.80
N ASP A 313 -13.62 -14.25 -18.82
CA ASP A 313 -13.81 -15.70 -18.88
C ASP A 313 -13.93 -16.37 -17.50
N SER A 314 -13.73 -15.62 -16.41
CA SER A 314 -13.79 -16.07 -15.01
C SER A 314 -12.62 -16.96 -14.57
N VAL A 315 -11.51 -16.91 -15.31
CA VAL A 315 -10.38 -17.82 -15.10
C VAL A 315 -9.22 -17.16 -14.36
N ARG A 316 -8.95 -15.87 -14.65
CA ARG A 316 -7.76 -15.17 -14.16
C ARG A 316 -8.15 -14.08 -13.17
N TYR A 317 -7.41 -14.03 -12.07
CA TYR A 317 -7.55 -13.00 -11.03
C TYR A 317 -6.32 -12.09 -11.04
N THR A 318 -6.51 -10.78 -10.88
CA THR A 318 -5.47 -9.75 -10.99
C THR A 318 -5.80 -8.54 -10.11
N ASP A 319 -4.84 -7.64 -9.93
CA ASP A 319 -5.00 -6.33 -9.28
C ASP A 319 -5.67 -6.41 -7.90
N PRO A 320 -5.13 -7.17 -6.92
CA PRO A 320 -5.70 -7.22 -5.59
C PRO A 320 -5.61 -5.86 -4.90
N TYR A 321 -6.76 -5.38 -4.42
CA TYR A 321 -6.83 -4.22 -3.56
C TYR A 321 -6.91 -4.64 -2.09
N PHE A 322 -5.76 -4.68 -1.45
CA PHE A 322 -5.62 -4.83 0.00
C PHE A 322 -5.80 -3.48 0.70
N LYS A 323 -7.02 -3.21 1.16
CA LYS A 323 -7.48 -1.94 1.72
C LYS A 323 -7.00 -1.79 3.17
N SER A 324 -6.88 -0.55 3.64
CA SER A 324 -6.70 -0.27 5.06
C SER A 324 -8.02 -0.50 5.82
N ASP A 325 -7.96 -0.49 7.15
CA ASP A 325 -9.15 -0.19 7.95
C ASP A 325 -9.66 1.24 7.64
N PHE A 326 -10.77 1.64 8.27
CA PHE A 326 -11.47 2.87 7.92
C PHE A 326 -10.56 4.09 8.01
N ASN A 327 -10.44 4.81 6.89
CA ASN A 327 -9.55 5.94 6.69
C ASN A 327 -10.35 7.05 5.99
N LEU A 328 -10.74 8.07 6.74
CA LEU A 328 -11.67 9.09 6.26
C LEU A 328 -10.99 10.01 5.23
N ASP A 329 -9.72 10.34 5.47
CA ASP A 329 -8.98 11.19 4.54
C ASP A 329 -8.66 10.46 3.23
N LEU A 330 -8.36 9.15 3.29
CA LEU A 330 -8.29 8.33 2.09
C LEU A 330 -9.63 8.27 1.36
N LEU A 331 -10.76 8.16 2.08
CA LEU A 331 -12.10 8.18 1.47
C LEU A 331 -12.42 9.52 0.79
N ARG A 332 -11.94 10.64 1.35
CA ARG A 332 -12.02 11.98 0.74
C ARG A 332 -11.14 12.11 -0.50
N SER A 333 -10.04 11.35 -0.55
CA SER A 333 -9.15 11.30 -1.70
C SER A 333 -9.55 10.28 -2.77
N ASN A 334 -10.28 9.22 -2.44
CA ASN A 334 -10.71 8.18 -3.38
C ASN A 334 -11.82 7.32 -2.76
N ASN A 335 -12.80 6.87 -3.54
CA ASN A 335 -13.75 5.85 -3.08
C ASN A 335 -13.06 4.48 -2.99
N TYR A 336 -12.25 4.25 -1.95
CA TYR A 336 -11.51 3.00 -1.81
C TYR A 336 -12.36 1.86 -1.23
N ILE A 337 -13.56 2.16 -0.70
CA ILE A 337 -14.45 1.19 -0.08
C ILE A 337 -15.14 0.33 -1.14
N CYS A 338 -15.67 0.94 -2.21
CA CYS A 338 -16.33 0.27 -3.34
C CYS A 338 -17.21 -0.92 -2.92
N HIS A 339 -16.93 -2.10 -3.46
CA HIS A 339 -17.65 -3.34 -3.21
C HIS A 339 -16.69 -4.36 -2.54
N PHE A 340 -17.13 -5.35 -1.77
CA PHE A 340 -18.47 -5.63 -1.30
C PHE A 340 -18.80 -4.77 -0.07
N LEU A 341 -19.68 -3.79 -0.23
CA LEU A 341 -20.17 -2.94 0.86
C LEU A 341 -21.46 -3.54 1.44
N VAL A 342 -21.50 -3.70 2.77
CA VAL A 342 -22.68 -4.14 3.51
C VAL A 342 -23.07 -3.08 4.54
N VAL A 343 -24.31 -2.62 4.50
CA VAL A 343 -24.83 -1.54 5.35
C VAL A 343 -26.05 -2.03 6.10
N ARG A 344 -26.19 -1.66 7.37
CA ARG A 344 -27.42 -1.89 8.14
C ARG A 344 -28.55 -1.17 7.44
N LYS A 345 -29.64 -1.88 7.17
CA LYS A 345 -30.75 -1.36 6.38
C LYS A 345 -31.35 -0.10 7.00
N THR A 346 -31.48 -0.04 8.32
CA THR A 346 -32.00 1.15 9.02
C THR A 346 -31.10 2.39 8.82
N LEU A 347 -29.78 2.20 8.73
CA LEU A 347 -28.85 3.27 8.38
C LEU A 347 -29.04 3.70 6.92
N ALA A 348 -29.07 2.74 5.98
CA ALA A 348 -29.27 2.98 4.56
C ALA A 348 -30.59 3.72 4.26
N ASP A 349 -31.68 3.34 4.95
CA ASP A 349 -32.98 3.99 4.86
C ASP A 349 -32.92 5.42 5.43
N SER A 350 -32.20 5.64 6.54
CA SER A 350 -32.08 6.95 7.18
C SER A 350 -31.30 7.99 6.37
N VAL A 351 -30.51 7.55 5.37
CA VAL A 351 -29.76 8.42 4.47
C VAL A 351 -30.46 8.63 3.12
N GLY A 352 -31.53 7.88 2.84
CA GLY A 352 -32.38 8.07 1.66
C GLY A 352 -31.92 7.34 0.38
N GLY A 353 -31.12 6.27 0.49
CA GLY A 353 -30.66 5.49 -0.68
C GLY A 353 -29.66 6.23 -1.56
N PHE A 354 -29.62 5.94 -2.87
CA PHE A 354 -28.67 6.50 -3.82
C PHE A 354 -29.22 7.74 -4.53
N ASP A 355 -28.40 8.80 -4.67
CA ASP A 355 -28.77 10.01 -5.40
C ASP A 355 -28.43 9.87 -6.89
N LYS A 356 -29.47 9.91 -7.74
CA LYS A 356 -29.33 9.86 -9.20
C LYS A 356 -28.58 11.03 -9.81
N ASN A 357 -28.49 12.17 -9.11
CA ASN A 357 -27.75 13.33 -9.61
C ASN A 357 -26.23 13.10 -9.56
N LEU A 358 -25.80 12.08 -8.81
CA LEU A 358 -24.41 11.66 -8.68
C LEU A 358 -24.15 10.31 -9.36
N ASP A 359 -24.98 9.92 -10.33
CA ASP A 359 -24.67 8.76 -11.18
C ASP A 359 -23.21 8.87 -11.70
N GLY A 360 -22.48 7.76 -11.69
CA GLY A 360 -21.02 7.72 -11.90
C GLY A 360 -20.17 7.77 -10.63
N ALA A 361 -20.70 8.25 -9.50
CA ALA A 361 -20.07 8.20 -8.17
C ALA A 361 -21.11 8.12 -7.03
N GLN A 362 -22.29 7.58 -7.33
CA GLN A 362 -23.44 7.51 -6.43
C GLN A 362 -23.16 6.67 -5.18
N ASP A 363 -22.26 5.69 -5.33
CA ASP A 363 -21.73 4.84 -4.27
C ASP A 363 -20.83 5.63 -3.31
N HIS A 364 -19.96 6.50 -3.83
CA HIS A 364 -19.08 7.34 -3.01
C HIS A 364 -19.88 8.27 -2.09
N ASP A 365 -20.89 8.97 -2.63
CA ASP A 365 -21.78 9.80 -1.82
C ASP A 365 -22.64 8.98 -0.84
N PHE A 366 -23.13 7.81 -1.26
CA PHE A 366 -23.87 6.91 -0.36
C PHE A 366 -23.01 6.45 0.83
N VAL A 367 -21.75 6.07 0.58
CA VAL A 367 -20.79 5.73 1.64
C VAL A 367 -20.59 6.92 2.57
N PHE A 368 -20.35 8.13 2.05
CA PHE A 368 -20.21 9.32 2.89
C PHE A 368 -21.44 9.54 3.79
N ARG A 369 -22.64 9.58 3.22
CA ARG A 369 -23.86 9.78 4.03
C ARG A 369 -24.05 8.69 5.08
N CYS A 370 -23.64 7.45 4.79
CA CYS A 370 -23.68 6.37 5.77
C CYS A 370 -22.66 6.57 6.90
N ILE A 371 -21.39 6.85 6.59
CA ILE A 371 -20.35 7.03 7.62
C ILE A 371 -20.58 8.26 8.49
N GLU A 372 -21.28 9.28 7.98
CA GLU A 372 -21.69 10.47 8.73
C GLU A 372 -22.69 10.15 9.87
N LYS A 373 -23.34 8.99 9.82
CA LYS A 373 -24.34 8.56 10.82
C LYS A 373 -24.06 7.18 11.44
N ALA A 374 -23.05 6.46 10.96
CA ALA A 374 -22.72 5.12 11.43
C ALA A 374 -22.11 5.16 12.84
N ARG A 375 -22.44 4.17 13.67
CA ARG A 375 -21.79 4.00 14.98
C ARG A 375 -20.40 3.40 14.85
N GLU A 376 -20.27 2.42 13.96
CA GLU A 376 -19.01 1.75 13.67
C GLU A 376 -18.95 1.32 12.21
N VAL A 377 -17.82 1.66 11.57
CA VAL A 377 -17.40 1.16 10.26
C VAL A 377 -16.37 0.06 10.48
N SER A 378 -16.51 -1.09 9.81
CA SER A 378 -15.61 -2.21 9.99
C SER A 378 -15.09 -2.77 8.67
N HIS A 379 -13.86 -3.27 8.69
CA HIS A 379 -13.21 -3.82 7.52
C HIS A 379 -12.95 -5.33 7.71
N ILE A 380 -13.15 -6.10 6.65
CA ILE A 380 -12.75 -7.51 6.57
C ILE A 380 -11.56 -7.61 5.60
N PRO A 381 -10.32 -7.78 6.08
CA PRO A 381 -9.11 -7.83 5.25
C PRO A 381 -8.95 -9.20 4.55
N GLN A 382 -9.93 -9.52 3.72
CA GLN A 382 -10.05 -10.71 2.88
C GLN A 382 -10.66 -10.31 1.53
N ILE A 383 -10.12 -10.88 0.44
CA ILE A 383 -10.67 -10.70 -0.90
C ILE A 383 -11.99 -11.48 -0.96
N LEU A 384 -13.11 -10.76 -0.87
CA LEU A 384 -14.46 -11.35 -0.84
C LEU A 384 -15.34 -10.91 -2.01
N TYR A 385 -14.83 -9.98 -2.83
CA TYR A 385 -15.45 -9.45 -4.03
C TYR A 385 -14.50 -9.60 -5.23
N HIS A 386 -15.04 -10.03 -6.36
CA HIS A 386 -14.30 -10.25 -7.60
C HIS A 386 -14.90 -9.39 -8.72
N TRP A 387 -14.24 -8.29 -9.05
CA TRP A 387 -14.67 -7.34 -10.07
C TRP A 387 -14.33 -7.84 -11.49
N ARG A 388 -15.34 -8.15 -12.30
CA ARG A 388 -15.17 -8.57 -13.67
C ARG A 388 -14.72 -7.45 -14.62
N ILE A 389 -13.61 -7.69 -15.31
CA ILE A 389 -13.11 -6.81 -16.38
C ILE A 389 -13.62 -7.29 -17.75
N HIS A 390 -14.40 -6.44 -18.45
CA HIS A 390 -14.81 -6.64 -19.84
C HIS A 390 -15.06 -5.31 -20.56
N ARG A 391 -15.20 -5.34 -21.90
CA ARG A 391 -15.30 -4.14 -22.78
C ARG A 391 -16.46 -3.17 -22.47
N ASN A 392 -17.50 -3.68 -21.80
CA ASN A 392 -18.67 -2.89 -21.42
C ASN A 392 -18.63 -2.49 -19.94
N SER A 393 -17.57 -2.87 -19.21
CA SER A 393 -17.34 -2.45 -17.83
C SER A 393 -17.07 -0.95 -17.82
N THR A 394 -17.56 -0.26 -16.79
CA THR A 394 -17.33 1.18 -16.54
C THR A 394 -15.84 1.53 -16.55
N ALA A 395 -14.96 0.55 -16.30
CA ALA A 395 -13.51 0.65 -16.38
C ALA A 395 -12.94 1.03 -17.78
N ASP A 396 -13.64 0.71 -18.88
CA ASP A 396 -13.03 0.69 -20.23
C ASP A 396 -13.43 1.85 -21.17
N SER A 397 -14.46 2.65 -20.87
CA SER A 397 -14.89 3.72 -21.79
C SER A 397 -14.36 5.12 -21.39
N ALA A 398 -13.62 5.76 -22.30
CA ALA A 398 -13.02 7.08 -22.07
C ALA A 398 -14.03 8.23 -21.90
N GLY A 399 -15.24 8.10 -22.46
CA GLY A 399 -16.32 9.10 -22.36
C GLY A 399 -17.00 9.15 -20.99
N ASN A 400 -17.01 8.03 -20.24
CA ASN A 400 -17.60 7.97 -18.90
C ASN A 400 -16.69 8.59 -17.83
N LYS A 401 -15.38 8.72 -18.09
CA LYS A 401 -14.38 9.10 -17.07
C LYS A 401 -14.51 10.54 -16.60
N ALA A 402 -14.81 11.50 -17.49
CA ALA A 402 -14.92 12.91 -17.09
C ALA A 402 -16.18 13.18 -16.27
N TYR A 403 -17.30 12.55 -16.63
CA TYR A 403 -18.54 12.66 -15.87
C TYR A 403 -18.43 11.98 -14.50
N CYS A 404 -17.90 10.75 -14.44
CA CYS A 404 -17.65 10.05 -13.17
C CYS A 404 -16.69 10.83 -12.26
N ASP A 405 -15.62 11.43 -12.82
CA ASP A 405 -14.69 12.23 -12.04
C ASP A 405 -15.35 13.47 -11.43
N ALA A 406 -16.14 14.20 -12.23
CA ALA A 406 -16.91 15.35 -11.75
C ALA A 406 -17.96 14.95 -10.71
N ALA A 407 -18.64 13.81 -10.89
CA ALA A 407 -19.60 13.28 -9.92
C ALA A 407 -18.91 12.92 -8.60
N GLY A 408 -17.75 12.25 -8.62
CA GLY A 408 -17.03 11.89 -7.41
C GLY A 408 -16.42 13.10 -6.71
N LYS A 409 -15.93 14.10 -7.46
CA LYS A 409 -15.56 15.39 -6.89
C LYS A 409 -16.75 16.03 -6.17
N GLY A 410 -17.92 16.03 -6.81
CA GLY A 410 -19.17 16.51 -6.24
C GLY A 410 -19.61 15.75 -4.99
N ALA A 411 -19.35 14.44 -4.91
CA ALA A 411 -19.62 13.62 -3.73
C ALA A 411 -18.75 14.06 -2.52
N VAL A 412 -17.46 14.32 -2.74
CA VAL A 412 -16.55 14.84 -1.70
C VAL A 412 -16.97 16.25 -1.28
N GLU A 413 -17.27 17.15 -2.22
CA GLU A 413 -17.76 18.50 -1.94
C GLU A 413 -19.07 18.48 -1.12
N ALA A 414 -20.00 17.59 -1.49
CA ALA A 414 -21.26 17.41 -0.77
C ALA A 414 -21.03 16.88 0.66
N HIS A 415 -20.10 15.95 0.84
CA HIS A 415 -19.70 15.47 2.17
C HIS A 415 -19.15 16.60 3.04
N LEU A 416 -18.16 17.35 2.55
CA LEU A 416 -17.58 18.48 3.31
C LEU A 416 -18.65 19.49 3.72
N LYS A 417 -19.55 19.84 2.79
CA LYS A 417 -20.67 20.73 3.07
C LYS A 417 -21.61 20.21 4.15
N ARG A 418 -21.97 18.92 4.13
CA ARG A 418 -22.85 18.30 5.16
C ARG A 418 -22.19 18.29 6.53
N GLN A 419 -20.86 18.14 6.59
CA GLN A 419 -20.09 18.15 7.83
C GLN A 419 -19.71 19.56 8.30
N GLY A 420 -20.07 20.61 7.55
CA GLY A 420 -19.71 21.99 7.89
C GLY A 420 -18.21 22.26 7.79
N ILE A 421 -17.50 21.51 6.95
CA ILE A 421 -16.06 21.63 6.72
C ILE A 421 -15.84 22.53 5.51
N ASN A 422 -15.07 23.60 5.70
CA ASN A 422 -14.66 24.48 4.62
C ASN A 422 -13.37 23.96 3.99
N GLY A 423 -13.41 23.70 2.69
CA GLY A 423 -12.27 23.24 1.92
C GLY A 423 -12.56 23.26 0.44
N THR A 424 -11.51 23.32 -0.36
CA THR A 424 -11.60 23.23 -1.82
C THR A 424 -11.23 21.82 -2.25
N VAL A 425 -12.10 21.17 -3.02
CA VAL A 425 -11.79 19.88 -3.64
C VAL A 425 -11.21 20.11 -5.02
N SER A 426 -10.12 19.44 -5.35
CA SER A 426 -9.53 19.43 -6.69
C SER A 426 -9.34 17.99 -7.17
N SER A 427 -9.55 17.75 -8.47
CA SER A 427 -9.21 16.46 -9.08
C SER A 427 -7.70 16.38 -9.28
N LEU A 428 -7.11 15.24 -8.93
CA LEU A 428 -5.75 14.92 -9.34
C LEU A 428 -5.72 14.61 -10.85
N PRO A 429 -4.55 14.50 -11.49
CA PRO A 429 -4.45 14.10 -12.90
C PRO A 429 -5.06 12.72 -13.21
N TYR A 430 -5.53 12.00 -12.20
CA TYR A 430 -6.11 10.66 -12.27
C TYR A 430 -7.59 10.71 -11.90
N ALA A 431 -8.45 10.30 -12.82
CA ALA A 431 -9.89 10.25 -12.57
C ALA A 431 -10.23 9.39 -11.35
N GLY A 432 -11.14 9.88 -10.51
CA GLY A 432 -11.56 9.22 -9.26
C GLY A 432 -10.63 9.46 -8.08
N PHE A 433 -9.66 10.37 -8.21
CA PHE A 433 -8.73 10.74 -7.15
C PHE A 433 -8.75 12.25 -6.92
N TYR A 434 -8.85 12.65 -5.67
CA TYR A 434 -9.12 14.02 -5.25
C TYR A 434 -8.14 14.46 -4.17
N ARG A 435 -7.96 15.77 -4.09
CA ARG A 435 -7.29 16.46 -2.99
C ARG A 435 -8.28 17.41 -2.33
N VAL A 436 -8.23 17.49 -1.02
CA VAL A 436 -8.95 18.49 -0.23
C VAL A 436 -7.94 19.45 0.35
N ASP A 437 -8.00 20.72 -0.07
CA ASP A 437 -7.25 21.80 0.57
C ASP A 437 -8.19 22.47 1.59
N TYR A 438 -7.98 22.24 2.89
CA TYR A 438 -8.82 22.78 3.95
C TYR A 438 -8.59 24.29 4.15
N GLU A 439 -9.67 25.04 4.34
CA GLU A 439 -9.59 26.49 4.57
C GLU A 439 -9.14 26.79 6.01
N LEU A 440 -8.21 27.72 6.16
CA LEU A 440 -7.75 28.16 7.47
C LEU A 440 -8.84 28.97 8.19
N SER A 441 -9.38 28.43 9.28
CA SER A 441 -10.39 29.13 10.10
C SER A 441 -9.84 30.34 10.86
N SER A 442 -8.52 30.42 11.01
CA SER A 442 -7.78 31.55 11.56
C SER A 442 -6.35 31.52 11.04
N GLN A 443 -5.57 32.56 11.34
CA GLN A 443 -4.13 32.58 11.05
C GLN A 443 -3.37 32.52 12.39
N PRO A 444 -3.15 31.32 12.98
CA PRO A 444 -2.39 31.16 14.22
C PRO A 444 -0.88 31.35 13.99
N LEU A 445 -0.13 31.66 15.03
CA LEU A 445 1.33 31.65 14.94
C LEU A 445 1.81 30.19 14.89
N VAL A 446 2.70 29.86 13.94
CA VAL A 446 3.36 28.55 13.87
C VAL A 446 4.82 28.69 14.31
N SER A 447 5.28 27.85 15.25
CA SER A 447 6.69 27.81 15.64
C SER A 447 7.41 26.65 14.96
N ILE A 448 8.39 26.96 14.12
CA ILE A 448 9.24 25.98 13.44
C ILE A 448 10.47 25.73 14.31
N LEU A 449 10.60 24.52 14.84
CA LEU A 449 11.64 24.10 15.76
C LEU A 449 12.75 23.40 14.98
N ILE A 450 13.96 23.96 15.01
CA ILE A 450 15.11 23.47 14.23
C ILE A 450 16.31 23.20 15.15
N PRO A 451 16.52 21.95 15.61
CA PRO A 451 17.75 21.55 16.29
C PRO A 451 18.98 21.69 15.37
N ASN A 452 20.07 22.31 15.84
CA ASN A 452 21.27 22.49 15.02
C ASN A 452 22.60 22.40 15.80
N ARG A 453 23.54 21.59 15.27
CA ARG A 453 24.92 21.43 15.79
C ARG A 453 25.94 21.53 14.67
N ASN A 454 26.87 22.49 14.73
CA ASN A 454 28.00 22.65 13.79
C ASN A 454 27.66 22.74 12.29
N GLU A 455 26.38 22.81 11.91
CA GLU A 455 25.94 22.63 10.52
C GLU A 455 25.42 23.93 9.93
N LYS A 456 26.34 24.90 9.74
CA LYS A 456 25.98 26.21 9.22
C LYS A 456 25.37 26.13 7.82
N GLU A 457 26.03 25.46 6.88
CA GLU A 457 25.58 25.43 5.48
C GLU A 457 24.19 24.80 5.33
N SER A 458 23.95 23.69 6.05
CA SER A 458 22.65 23.02 6.06
C SER A 458 21.56 23.94 6.66
N LEU A 459 21.84 24.52 7.84
CA LEU A 459 20.90 25.42 8.51
C LEU A 459 20.58 26.66 7.68
N GLU A 460 21.59 27.27 7.08
CA GLU A 460 21.43 28.44 6.22
C GLU A 460 20.54 28.13 5.03
N LYS A 461 20.80 27.00 4.38
CA LYS A 461 19.95 26.53 3.28
C LYS A 461 18.50 26.31 3.73
N CYS A 462 18.30 25.70 4.89
CA CYS A 462 16.98 25.46 5.46
C CYS A 462 16.24 26.78 5.74
N ILE A 463 16.82 27.69 6.53
CA ILE A 463 16.22 28.99 6.88
C ILE A 463 15.95 29.83 5.63
N CYS A 464 16.91 29.95 4.71
CA CYS A 464 16.71 30.68 3.46
C CYS A 464 15.54 30.11 2.66
N SER A 465 15.45 28.77 2.52
CA SER A 465 14.34 28.14 1.81
C SER A 465 12.98 28.40 2.47
N ILE A 466 12.92 28.42 3.81
CA ILE A 466 11.69 28.75 4.55
C ILE A 466 11.29 30.19 4.27
N MET A 467 12.23 31.14 4.41
CA MET A 467 11.96 32.57 4.25
C MET A 467 11.57 32.93 2.82
N GLU A 468 12.25 32.35 1.82
CA GLU A 468 12.04 32.65 0.41
C GLU A 468 10.78 31.99 -0.16
N LYS A 469 10.55 30.70 0.15
CA LYS A 469 9.55 29.89 -0.56
C LYS A 469 8.22 29.76 0.19
N THR A 470 8.18 29.85 1.52
CA THR A 470 6.95 29.58 2.29
C THR A 470 5.89 30.65 2.06
N ALA A 471 4.69 30.26 1.64
CA ALA A 471 3.59 31.18 1.37
C ALA A 471 2.94 31.74 2.65
N TYR A 472 2.71 30.90 3.67
CA TYR A 472 2.18 31.31 4.97
C TYR A 472 3.21 32.14 5.74
N ARG A 473 2.83 33.34 6.22
CA ARG A 473 3.79 34.32 6.79
C ARG A 473 3.74 34.50 8.30
N LYS A 474 2.79 33.87 9.00
CA LYS A 474 2.68 34.01 10.47
C LYS A 474 3.40 32.87 11.18
N PHE A 475 4.72 32.85 11.06
CA PHE A 475 5.58 31.87 11.72
C PHE A 475 6.72 32.52 12.49
N GLU A 476 7.30 31.78 13.42
CA GLU A 476 8.63 32.04 13.98
C GLU A 476 9.50 30.80 13.75
N ILE A 477 10.81 31.01 13.67
CA ILE A 477 11.82 29.95 13.60
C ILE A 477 12.59 29.97 14.93
N VAL A 478 12.54 28.87 15.66
CA VAL A 478 13.28 28.65 16.90
C VAL A 478 14.40 27.66 16.61
N VAL A 479 15.60 28.19 16.40
CA VAL A 479 16.81 27.37 16.24
C VAL A 479 17.26 26.93 17.63
N ILE A 480 17.33 25.61 17.85
CA ILE A 480 17.78 25.03 19.12
C ILE A 480 19.23 24.60 18.97
N GLU A 481 20.14 25.47 19.37
CA GLU A 481 21.57 25.21 19.41
C GLU A 481 21.86 24.11 20.45
N ASN A 482 22.56 23.04 20.06
CA ASN A 482 22.84 21.89 20.93
C ASN A 482 24.32 21.47 20.92
N ASN A 483 25.17 22.29 21.53
CA ASN A 483 26.60 22.02 21.81
C ASN A 483 27.50 22.00 20.56
N SER A 484 27.35 23.02 19.73
CA SER A 484 28.28 23.40 18.66
C SER A 484 29.62 23.86 19.25
N THR A 485 30.68 23.71 18.47
CA THR A 485 32.06 24.01 18.86
C THR A 485 32.74 24.97 17.89
N GLU A 486 32.20 25.14 16.68
CA GLU A 486 32.85 25.88 15.61
C GLU A 486 32.50 27.37 15.67
N LYS A 487 33.49 28.25 15.50
CA LYS A 487 33.27 29.70 15.53
C LYS A 487 32.28 30.15 14.44
N GLU A 488 32.34 29.51 13.27
CA GLU A 488 31.56 29.91 12.10
C GLU A 488 30.05 29.82 12.34
N ILE A 489 29.57 28.77 13.00
CA ILE A 489 28.14 28.63 13.30
C ILE A 489 27.69 29.64 14.37
N PHE A 490 28.52 29.97 15.37
CA PHE A 490 28.19 30.99 16.36
C PHE A 490 28.18 32.41 15.79
N ASP A 491 29.02 32.69 14.79
CA ASP A 491 28.94 33.95 14.04
C ASP A 491 27.63 33.99 13.24
N TYR A 492 27.28 32.90 12.55
CA TYR A 492 26.02 32.79 11.80
C TYR A 492 24.77 32.94 12.68
N TYR A 493 24.76 32.40 13.91
CA TYR A 493 23.66 32.62 14.84
C TYR A 493 23.43 34.10 15.15
N LYS A 494 24.50 34.88 15.35
CA LYS A 494 24.37 36.34 15.56
C LYS A 494 23.85 37.07 14.33
N GLU A 495 24.13 36.54 13.13
CA GLU A 495 23.62 37.10 11.89
C GLU A 495 22.11 36.87 11.77
N ILE A 496 21.64 35.64 11.96
CA ILE A 496 20.22 35.28 11.82
C ILE A 496 19.35 35.82 12.95
N GLU A 497 19.90 36.10 14.14
CA GLU A 497 19.15 36.78 15.21
C GLU A 497 18.71 38.22 14.84
N ASN A 498 19.24 38.80 13.76
CA ASN A 498 18.74 40.07 13.23
C ASN A 498 17.48 39.90 12.36
N ILE A 499 17.10 38.67 12.01
CA ILE A 499 15.87 38.36 11.28
C ILE A 499 14.72 38.32 12.31
N PRO A 500 13.68 39.16 12.19
CA PRO A 500 12.63 39.27 13.21
C PRO A 500 11.91 37.95 13.55
N GLU A 501 11.79 37.06 12.57
CA GLU A 501 11.14 35.76 12.70
C GLU A 501 12.02 34.71 13.37
N VAL A 502 13.34 34.93 13.48
CA VAL A 502 14.30 33.93 13.94
C VAL A 502 14.76 34.20 15.37
N ARG A 503 14.82 33.15 16.18
CA ARG A 503 15.43 33.18 17.51
C ARG A 503 16.31 31.95 17.71
N VAL A 504 17.46 32.15 18.35
CA VAL A 504 18.36 31.08 18.76
C VAL A 504 18.21 30.85 20.26
N ILE A 505 18.01 29.59 20.67
CA ILE A 505 18.01 29.17 22.07
C ILE A 505 19.05 28.08 22.29
N TYR A 506 19.57 27.97 23.50
CA TYR A 506 20.73 27.13 23.80
C TYR A 506 20.36 25.97 24.72
N TRP A 507 20.56 24.75 24.24
CA TRP A 507 20.51 23.50 25.00
C TRP A 507 21.90 23.18 25.55
N LYS A 508 22.00 22.94 26.87
CA LYS A 508 23.28 22.76 27.57
C LYS A 508 23.56 21.35 28.06
N ASP A 509 22.58 20.46 27.96
CA ASP A 509 22.72 19.08 28.40
C ASP A 509 23.27 18.18 27.25
N LYS A 510 23.46 16.89 27.54
CA LYS A 510 23.86 15.90 26.53
C LYS A 510 22.88 15.92 25.35
N PHE A 511 23.40 15.66 24.14
CA PHE A 511 22.56 15.47 22.96
C PHE A 511 21.49 14.40 23.19
N ASN A 512 20.23 14.78 22.93
CA ASN A 512 19.06 13.93 22.92
C ASN A 512 18.00 14.61 22.05
N TYR A 513 17.69 14.06 20.88
CA TYR A 513 16.81 14.71 19.91
C TYR A 513 15.43 15.00 20.51
N SER A 514 14.88 14.05 21.26
CA SER A 514 13.59 14.19 21.94
C SER A 514 13.61 15.32 22.97
N ALA A 515 14.61 15.35 23.85
CA ALA A 515 14.71 16.37 24.89
C ALA A 515 14.94 17.78 24.31
N ILE A 516 15.73 17.88 23.25
CA ILE A 516 16.01 19.13 22.53
C ILE A 516 14.73 19.71 21.92
N ASN A 517 13.94 18.88 21.24
CA ASN A 517 12.66 19.31 20.67
C ASN A 517 11.63 19.62 21.76
N ASN A 518 11.59 18.85 22.86
CA ASN A 518 10.76 19.17 24.02
C ASN A 518 11.11 20.53 24.63
N TYR A 519 12.40 20.86 24.70
CA TYR A 519 12.88 22.17 25.15
C TYR A 519 12.47 23.28 24.18
N GLY A 520 12.65 23.07 22.88
CA GLY A 520 12.17 24.00 21.84
C GLY A 520 10.67 24.27 21.92
N ALA A 521 9.86 23.23 22.12
CA ALA A 521 8.41 23.34 22.26
C ALA A 521 7.98 24.17 23.48
N LYS A 522 8.70 24.08 24.60
CA LYS A 522 8.46 24.90 25.80
C LYS A 522 8.75 26.38 25.55
N GLU A 523 9.79 26.67 24.76
CA GLU A 523 10.21 28.03 24.45
C GLU A 523 9.43 28.68 23.32
N ALA A 524 8.80 27.89 22.46
CA ALA A 524 7.98 28.35 21.34
C ALA A 524 6.79 29.22 21.79
N LYS A 525 6.28 30.10 20.92
CA LYS A 525 5.11 30.95 21.19
C LYS A 525 3.88 30.60 20.34
N GLY A 526 4.04 29.81 19.28
CA GLY A 526 2.99 29.45 18.34
C GLY A 526 2.00 28.44 18.88
N ASP A 527 0.76 28.50 18.40
CA ASP A 527 -0.31 27.54 18.74
C ASP A 527 -0.07 26.16 18.09
N TYR A 528 0.71 26.17 17.01
CA TYR A 528 1.13 24.99 16.26
C TYR A 528 2.66 24.92 16.25
N LEU A 529 3.18 23.71 16.37
CA LEU A 529 4.61 23.43 16.37
C LEU A 529 4.92 22.63 15.12
N VAL A 530 6.01 22.98 14.44
CA VAL A 530 6.61 22.17 13.38
C VAL A 530 7.96 21.67 13.89
N LEU A 531 8.14 20.35 13.96
CA LEU A 531 9.47 19.76 14.13
C LEU A 531 10.09 19.67 12.74
N LEU A 532 11.26 20.29 12.56
CA LEU A 532 11.94 20.35 11.28
C LEU A 532 13.44 20.12 11.46
N ASN A 533 13.99 19.17 10.70
CA ASN A 533 15.43 18.98 10.69
C ASN A 533 16.15 20.15 9.97
N ASN A 534 17.36 20.46 10.43
CA ASN A 534 18.19 21.56 9.90
C ASN A 534 18.69 21.33 8.47
N ASP A 535 18.65 20.10 7.98
CA ASP A 535 19.10 19.68 6.64
C ASP A 535 17.92 19.42 5.69
N THR A 536 16.91 20.31 5.75
CA THR A 536 15.74 20.30 4.87
C THR A 536 15.76 21.50 3.90
N GLU A 537 15.07 21.36 2.76
CA GLU A 537 14.83 22.46 1.82
C GLU A 537 13.38 22.43 1.33
N ILE A 538 12.67 23.55 1.44
CA ILE A 538 11.28 23.65 0.96
C ILE A 538 11.21 23.48 -0.57
N ILE A 539 10.27 22.67 -1.04
CA ILE A 539 9.96 22.52 -2.47
C ILE A 539 8.64 23.23 -2.80
N GLU A 540 7.56 22.89 -2.08
CA GLU A 540 6.22 23.41 -2.35
C GLU A 540 5.91 24.66 -1.48
N PRO A 541 5.61 25.82 -2.08
CA PRO A 541 5.36 27.06 -1.32
C PRO A 541 4.22 26.98 -0.28
N GLU A 542 3.16 26.24 -0.60
CA GLU A 542 1.97 26.11 0.25
C GLU A 542 2.09 25.02 1.32
N TRP A 543 3.27 24.41 1.51
CA TRP A 543 3.48 23.29 2.45
C TRP A 543 2.92 23.59 3.85
N LEU A 544 3.24 24.78 4.39
CA LEU A 544 2.85 25.17 5.75
C LEU A 544 1.34 25.46 5.83
N THR A 545 0.77 26.07 4.80
CA THR A 545 -0.68 26.33 4.69
C THR A 545 -1.45 25.01 4.66
N ARG A 546 -1.01 24.04 3.86
CA ARG A 546 -1.67 22.73 3.73
C ARG A 546 -1.61 21.95 5.04
N MET A 547 -0.41 21.79 5.61
CA MET A 547 -0.24 21.11 6.90
C MET A 547 -1.07 21.77 8.00
N LEU A 548 -1.15 23.10 8.02
CA LEU A 548 -1.96 23.82 8.98
C LEU A 548 -3.45 23.60 8.75
N GLY A 549 -3.93 23.61 7.51
CA GLY A 549 -5.34 23.32 7.17
C GLY A 549 -5.80 21.97 7.71
N ASP A 550 -5.00 20.92 7.50
CA ASP A 550 -5.24 19.60 8.08
C ASP A 550 -5.17 19.63 9.61
N CYS A 551 -4.11 20.22 10.17
CA CYS A 551 -3.88 20.23 11.61
C CYS A 551 -4.90 21.10 12.36
N MET A 552 -5.62 22.01 11.71
CA MET A 552 -6.69 22.79 12.35
C MET A 552 -7.95 21.96 12.62
N ARG A 553 -8.14 20.82 11.93
CA ARG A 553 -9.27 19.93 12.16
C ARG A 553 -9.23 19.36 13.59
N PRO A 554 -10.34 19.38 14.36
CA PRO A 554 -10.33 18.97 15.77
C PRO A 554 -9.78 17.57 16.03
N GLU A 555 -10.12 16.61 15.15
CA GLU A 555 -9.73 15.21 15.23
C GLU A 555 -8.28 14.93 14.83
N VAL A 556 -7.60 15.86 14.16
CA VAL A 556 -6.20 15.69 13.72
C VAL A 556 -5.24 16.14 14.82
N GLY A 557 -4.27 15.28 15.14
CA GLY A 557 -3.21 15.56 16.11
C GLY A 557 -1.91 15.97 15.43
N ILE A 558 -1.46 15.20 14.45
CA ILE A 558 -0.18 15.40 13.74
C ILE A 558 -0.41 15.36 12.23
N VAL A 559 0.36 16.15 11.49
CA VAL A 559 0.43 16.12 10.02
C VAL A 559 1.88 15.94 9.58
N GLY A 560 2.16 14.98 8.70
CA GLY A 560 3.49 14.72 8.12
C GLY A 560 3.59 15.13 6.66
N ALA A 561 4.77 15.58 6.26
CA ALA A 561 5.07 16.02 4.89
C ALA A 561 5.55 14.86 3.98
N MET A 562 5.55 15.07 2.66
CA MET A 562 6.32 14.26 1.71
C MET A 562 7.78 14.71 1.71
N LEU A 563 8.71 13.77 1.91
CA LEU A 563 10.15 14.06 1.90
C LEU A 563 10.84 13.31 0.77
N TYR A 564 11.71 14.02 0.05
CA TYR A 564 12.56 13.46 -0.99
C TYR A 564 14.04 13.53 -0.61
N TYR A 565 14.79 12.53 -1.08
CA TYR A 565 16.23 12.59 -1.18
C TYR A 565 16.67 13.58 -2.27
N PRO A 566 17.94 14.01 -2.26
CA PRO A 566 18.47 14.95 -3.26
C PRO A 566 18.45 14.43 -4.71
N ASP A 567 18.31 13.12 -4.89
CA ASP A 567 18.22 12.45 -6.19
C ASP A 567 16.76 12.28 -6.68
N ASP A 568 15.83 13.03 -6.08
CA ASP A 568 14.38 12.95 -6.35
C ASP A 568 13.78 11.57 -6.09
N THR A 569 14.36 10.77 -5.20
CA THR A 569 13.70 9.57 -4.67
C THR A 569 12.94 9.88 -3.38
N ILE A 570 11.84 9.18 -3.12
CA ILE A 570 11.03 9.30 -1.92
C ILE A 570 11.86 8.81 -0.74
N GLN A 571 11.91 9.62 0.32
CA GLN A 571 12.42 9.23 1.62
C GLN A 571 11.27 8.95 2.60
N HIS A 572 10.20 9.73 2.53
CA HIS A 572 9.05 9.58 3.41
C HIS A 572 7.75 9.87 2.67
N ALA A 573 6.89 8.86 2.61
CA ALA A 573 5.49 8.96 2.21
C ALA A 573 4.58 8.32 3.27
N GLY A 574 4.99 8.40 4.55
CA GLY A 574 4.39 7.66 5.66
C GLY A 574 5.33 6.66 6.34
N VAL A 575 5.00 6.30 7.59
CA VAL A 575 5.66 5.21 8.34
C VAL A 575 4.63 4.14 8.68
N ILE A 576 4.99 2.88 8.40
CA ILE A 576 4.17 1.69 8.70
C ILE A 576 4.78 0.94 9.89
N ILE A 577 3.93 0.63 10.87
CA ILE A 577 4.33 -0.14 12.05
C ILE A 577 4.55 -1.60 11.68
N GLY A 578 5.69 -2.15 12.12
CA GLY A 578 6.09 -3.54 11.90
C GLY A 578 7.06 -3.76 10.75
N ILE A 579 7.21 -2.81 9.80
CA ILE A 579 8.26 -2.92 8.77
C ILE A 579 9.63 -2.97 9.45
N GLY A 580 10.47 -3.92 9.04
CA GLY A 580 11.80 -4.13 9.65
C GLY A 580 11.75 -4.52 11.14
N GLY A 581 10.58 -4.98 11.63
CA GLY A 581 10.37 -5.43 13.01
C GLY A 581 9.87 -4.37 13.99
N VAL A 582 9.96 -3.07 13.66
CA VAL A 582 9.45 -1.98 14.51
C VAL A 582 8.61 -0.99 13.70
N ALA A 583 9.23 -0.27 12.76
CA ALA A 583 8.57 0.64 11.85
C ALA A 583 9.50 0.97 10.67
N GLY A 584 8.93 1.29 9.51
CA GLY A 584 9.69 1.64 8.30
C GLY A 584 8.96 2.62 7.39
N HIS A 585 9.71 3.31 6.54
CA HIS A 585 9.19 4.33 5.64
C HIS A 585 8.64 3.66 4.37
N ILE A 586 7.36 3.86 4.08
CA ILE A 586 6.78 3.26 2.88
C ILE A 586 7.22 4.01 1.62
N PHE A 587 7.47 3.26 0.55
CA PHE A 587 7.94 3.72 -0.76
C PHE A 587 9.29 4.41 -0.77
N LYS A 588 10.13 4.17 0.24
CA LYS A 588 11.50 4.67 0.28
C LYS A 588 12.28 4.23 -0.96
N TYR A 589 13.08 5.13 -1.51
CA TYR A 589 13.89 4.99 -2.74
C TYR A 589 13.11 4.88 -4.05
N PHE A 590 11.78 4.94 -4.04
CA PHE A 590 11.01 5.05 -5.27
C PHE A 590 11.11 6.46 -5.85
N PRO A 591 11.03 6.66 -7.17
CA PRO A 591 11.16 7.98 -7.77
C PRO A 591 10.02 8.93 -7.35
N ARG A 592 10.29 10.23 -7.34
CA ARG A 592 9.30 11.28 -7.12
C ARG A 592 8.14 11.16 -8.11
N GLY A 593 6.92 11.33 -7.60
CA GLY A 593 5.70 11.09 -8.36
C GLY A 593 5.38 9.60 -8.58
N TYR A 594 6.11 8.68 -7.94
CA TYR A 594 5.69 7.29 -7.84
C TYR A 594 4.28 7.23 -7.26
N GLU A 595 3.41 6.48 -7.92
CA GLU A 595 1.99 6.43 -7.60
C GLU A 595 1.78 5.59 -6.31
N GLY A 596 2.58 4.55 -6.09
CA GLY A 596 2.30 3.56 -5.05
C GLY A 596 1.14 2.65 -5.41
N HIS A 597 1.01 1.55 -4.67
CA HIS A 597 -0.15 0.66 -4.77
C HIS A 597 -1.43 1.47 -4.55
N PHE A 598 -2.35 1.43 -5.52
CA PHE A 598 -3.59 2.23 -5.55
C PHE A 598 -3.40 3.74 -5.30
N MET A 599 -2.35 4.32 -5.87
CA MET A 599 -2.07 5.76 -5.79
C MET A 599 -1.72 6.27 -4.39
N LYS A 600 -1.55 5.39 -3.40
CA LYS A 600 -1.37 5.76 -1.98
C LYS A 600 -0.25 6.77 -1.75
N ALA A 601 0.82 6.78 -2.52
CA ALA A 601 1.90 7.75 -2.32
C ALA A 601 1.48 9.20 -2.64
N LEU A 602 0.39 9.39 -3.39
CA LEU A 602 -0.09 10.69 -3.87
C LEU A 602 -1.38 11.16 -3.19
N LEU A 603 -1.96 10.37 -2.28
CA LEU A 603 -3.23 10.65 -1.63
C LEU A 603 -3.04 11.07 -0.18
N GLN A 604 -3.80 12.09 0.22
CA GLN A 604 -3.94 12.44 1.63
C GLN A 604 -4.61 11.26 2.34
N GLN A 605 -4.05 10.81 3.46
CA GLN A 605 -4.57 9.66 4.18
C GLN A 605 -4.13 9.64 5.65
N ASP A 606 -4.91 8.95 6.46
CA ASP A 606 -4.51 8.62 7.83
C ASP A 606 -3.44 7.54 7.84
N LEU A 607 -2.41 7.70 8.69
CA LEU A 607 -1.35 6.73 8.94
C LEU A 607 -1.12 6.51 10.44
N SER A 608 -0.34 5.49 10.79
CA SER A 608 -0.02 5.24 12.19
C SER A 608 1.13 6.12 12.69
N ALA A 609 2.05 6.50 11.80
CA ALA A 609 3.14 7.40 12.12
C ALA A 609 3.63 8.18 10.89
N VAL A 610 4.23 9.33 11.17
CA VAL A 610 5.00 10.17 10.24
C VAL A 610 6.32 10.57 10.90
N THR A 611 7.28 11.06 10.12
CA THR A 611 8.61 11.37 10.66
C THR A 611 8.74 12.79 11.22
N ALA A 612 9.55 12.95 12.28
CA ALA A 612 9.89 14.26 12.83
C ALA A 612 10.89 15.06 11.99
N ALA A 613 11.39 14.52 10.86
CA ALA A 613 12.17 15.31 9.93
C ALA A 613 11.36 16.50 9.35
N CYS A 614 10.04 16.33 9.20
CA CYS A 614 9.07 17.42 9.05
C CYS A 614 7.68 16.94 9.46
N LEU A 615 7.22 17.36 10.64
CA LEU A 615 5.83 17.17 11.08
C LEU A 615 5.28 18.42 11.75
N MET A 616 3.96 18.62 11.65
CA MET A 616 3.21 19.64 12.37
C MET A 616 2.33 19.01 13.44
N VAL A 617 2.20 19.67 14.58
CA VAL A 617 1.35 19.24 15.69
C VAL A 617 0.75 20.44 16.41
N LYS A 618 -0.49 20.30 16.88
CA LYS A 618 -1.08 21.28 17.82
C LYS A 618 -0.26 21.31 19.10
N ARG A 619 0.07 22.50 19.61
CA ARG A 619 0.75 22.64 20.92
C ARG A 619 0.00 21.88 22.02
N THR A 620 -1.32 22.04 22.08
CA THR A 620 -2.15 21.40 23.11
C THR A 620 -2.05 19.87 23.06
N VAL A 621 -1.96 19.29 21.87
CA VAL A 621 -1.79 17.83 21.69
C VAL A 621 -0.37 17.40 22.07
N PHE A 622 0.66 18.18 21.68
CA PHE A 622 2.05 17.94 22.09
C PHE A 622 2.17 17.91 23.62
N GLU A 623 1.59 18.89 24.30
CA GLU A 623 1.57 18.99 25.76
C GLU A 623 0.75 17.87 26.42
N GLU A 624 -0.42 17.53 25.86
CA GLU A 624 -1.30 16.47 26.39
C GLU A 624 -0.61 15.10 26.46
N VAL A 625 0.21 14.77 25.47
CA VAL A 625 0.93 13.48 25.41
C VAL A 625 2.35 13.54 26.01
N GLY A 626 2.75 14.70 26.56
CA GLY A 626 4.05 14.90 27.18
C GLY A 626 5.23 14.98 26.21
N GLY A 627 5.01 15.44 24.98
CA GLY A 627 6.04 15.63 23.96
C GLY A 627 6.67 14.33 23.46
N LEU A 628 7.94 14.39 23.03
CA LEU A 628 8.74 13.24 22.58
C LEU A 628 9.30 12.45 23.78
N GLU A 629 9.45 11.13 23.63
CA GLU A 629 10.00 10.26 24.68
C GLU A 629 11.52 10.39 24.78
N GLU A 630 12.01 10.97 25.87
CA GLU A 630 13.45 11.25 26.06
C GLU A 630 14.31 9.99 26.23
N LYS A 631 13.73 8.80 26.42
CA LYS A 631 14.47 7.52 26.34
C LYS A 631 14.82 7.11 24.90
N LEU A 632 14.18 7.72 23.92
CA LEU A 632 14.47 7.57 22.50
C LEU A 632 15.31 8.79 22.09
N GLU A 633 16.63 8.68 22.26
CA GLU A 633 17.58 9.76 22.00
C GLU A 633 17.69 10.08 20.50
N VAL A 634 17.56 9.06 19.63
CA VAL A 634 17.80 9.19 18.19
C VAL A 634 16.75 8.49 17.32
N ALA A 635 16.48 7.19 17.52
CA ALA A 635 15.57 6.45 16.65
C ALA A 635 14.17 6.32 17.26
N PHE A 636 13.17 6.20 16.39
CA PHE A 636 11.76 5.91 16.72
C PHE A 636 11.05 6.92 17.64
N ASN A 637 11.67 8.07 17.96
CA ASN A 637 11.05 9.09 18.81
C ASN A 637 9.76 9.66 18.19
N ASP A 638 9.76 9.84 16.87
CA ASP A 638 8.63 10.27 16.06
C ASP A 638 7.52 9.21 15.98
N VAL A 639 7.90 7.93 15.82
CA VAL A 639 6.98 6.79 15.87
C VAL A 639 6.30 6.69 17.23
N ASP A 640 7.05 6.73 18.33
CA ASP A 640 6.48 6.74 19.69
C ASP A 640 5.52 7.92 19.89
N PHE A 641 5.92 9.11 19.42
CA PHE A 641 5.10 10.31 19.54
C PHE A 641 3.79 10.19 18.79
N CYS A 642 3.81 9.75 17.53
CA CYS A 642 2.61 9.48 16.75
C CYS A 642 1.71 8.45 17.44
N LEU A 643 2.27 7.36 17.95
CA LEU A 643 1.50 6.33 18.65
C LEU A 643 0.88 6.83 19.96
N LYS A 644 1.58 7.68 20.73
CA LYS A 644 0.98 8.35 21.91
C LYS A 644 -0.20 9.26 21.54
N VAL A 645 -0.08 10.01 20.46
CA VAL A 645 -1.15 10.89 19.95
C VAL A 645 -2.34 10.06 19.47
N ARG A 646 -2.10 8.93 18.81
CA ARG A 646 -3.16 7.99 18.40
C ARG A 646 -3.86 7.31 19.58
N ASP A 647 -3.13 6.96 20.63
CA ASP A 647 -3.71 6.39 21.86
C ASP A 647 -4.68 7.36 22.56
N LYS A 648 -4.61 8.67 22.26
CA LYS A 648 -5.58 9.69 22.69
C LYS A 648 -6.78 9.84 21.76
N GLY A 649 -6.81 9.12 20.64
CA GLY A 649 -7.88 9.14 19.66
C GLY A 649 -7.71 10.19 18.54
N TYR A 650 -6.56 10.85 18.45
CA TYR A 650 -6.28 11.77 17.35
C TYR A 650 -5.78 11.04 16.10
N LEU A 651 -6.04 11.63 14.94
CA LEU A 651 -5.53 11.19 13.64
C LEU A 651 -4.10 11.70 13.40
N ILE A 652 -3.35 10.92 12.64
CA ILE A 652 -2.05 11.30 12.07
C ILE A 652 -2.24 11.30 10.56
N VAL A 653 -2.15 12.49 9.95
CA VAL A 653 -2.44 12.67 8.53
C VAL A 653 -1.15 12.82 7.75
N PHE A 654 -1.03 12.13 6.63
CA PHE A 654 0.01 12.36 5.64
C PHE A 654 -0.49 13.33 4.58
N GLU A 655 0.20 14.46 4.39
CA GLU A 655 -0.11 15.49 3.41
C GLU A 655 0.92 15.44 2.25
N PRO A 656 0.63 14.73 1.14
CA PRO A 656 1.57 14.55 0.03
C PRO A 656 1.87 15.85 -0.72
N GLY A 657 1.04 16.87 -0.56
CA GLY A 657 1.24 18.20 -1.13
C GLY A 657 2.13 19.11 -0.28
N ALA A 658 2.65 18.68 0.87
CA ALA A 658 3.71 19.39 1.58
C ALA A 658 5.05 18.74 1.23
N GLU A 659 5.77 19.27 0.24
CA GLU A 659 6.97 18.64 -0.31
C GLU A 659 8.26 19.37 0.13
N LEU A 660 9.22 18.60 0.64
CA LEU A 660 10.56 19.09 1.02
C LEU A 660 11.64 18.10 0.56
N TYR A 661 12.86 18.60 0.33
CA TYR A 661 14.06 17.76 0.33
C TYR A 661 14.55 17.57 1.77
N HIS A 662 15.10 16.41 2.07
CA HIS A 662 15.83 16.12 3.30
C HIS A 662 17.15 15.43 2.95
N TYR A 663 18.27 16.07 3.30
CA TYR A 663 19.60 15.64 2.87
C TYR A 663 20.18 14.47 3.68
N GLU A 664 19.47 14.04 4.73
CA GLU A 664 19.69 12.93 5.66
C GLU A 664 21.13 12.72 6.16
N SER A 665 21.28 12.72 7.49
CA SER A 665 22.50 12.29 8.18
C SER A 665 23.77 13.07 7.80
N LYS A 666 23.66 14.26 7.17
CA LYS A 666 24.80 15.16 6.96
C LYS A 666 25.47 15.53 8.28
N SER A 667 24.65 15.88 9.27
CA SER A 667 25.08 16.29 10.61
C SER A 667 25.46 15.13 11.55
N ARG A 668 24.91 13.93 11.30
CA ARG A 668 24.98 12.77 12.23
C ARG A 668 25.93 11.65 11.78
N GLY A 669 26.13 11.49 10.48
CA GLY A 669 26.81 10.34 9.87
C GLY A 669 26.04 9.02 10.02
N ALA A 670 26.62 7.92 9.48
CA ALA A 670 26.00 6.59 9.47
C ALA A 670 25.89 5.95 10.87
N GLU A 671 24.94 5.02 11.03
CA GLU A 671 24.73 4.17 12.22
C GLU A 671 25.68 2.96 12.20
N ASN A 672 26.99 3.20 12.29
CA ASN A 672 28.01 2.19 12.03
C ASN A 672 29.05 2.00 13.14
N THR A 673 28.91 2.67 14.30
CA THR A 673 29.78 2.40 15.46
C THR A 673 29.09 1.44 16.44
N PRO A 674 29.84 0.64 17.21
CA PRO A 674 29.27 -0.27 18.20
C PRO A 674 28.29 0.40 19.17
N GLU A 675 28.62 1.61 19.64
CA GLU A 675 27.78 2.37 20.57
C GLU A 675 26.47 2.84 19.93
N LYS A 676 26.52 3.24 18.66
CA LYS A 676 25.34 3.65 17.88
C LYS A 676 24.40 2.46 17.65
N VAL A 677 24.96 1.30 17.29
CA VAL A 677 24.21 0.05 17.12
C VAL A 677 23.60 -0.42 18.44
N GLU A 678 24.36 -0.39 19.54
CA GLU A 678 23.87 -0.76 20.87
C GLU A 678 22.70 0.15 21.30
N ARG A 679 22.84 1.47 21.13
CA ARG A 679 21.76 2.43 21.38
C ARG A 679 20.53 2.13 20.52
N PHE A 680 20.70 1.96 19.21
CA PHE A 680 19.60 1.68 18.29
C PHE A 680 18.83 0.40 18.69
N ASN A 681 19.57 -0.67 19.04
CA ASN A 681 18.98 -1.91 19.52
C ASN A 681 18.22 -1.72 20.84
N GLY A 682 18.75 -0.89 21.75
CA GLY A 682 18.07 -0.51 22.99
C GLY A 682 16.76 0.25 22.75
N GLU A 683 16.77 1.21 21.82
CA GLU A 683 15.58 1.99 21.41
C GLU A 683 14.54 1.10 20.71
N ALA A 684 14.97 0.20 19.83
CA ALA A 684 14.11 -0.80 19.19
C ALA A 684 13.46 -1.73 20.24
N ALA A 685 14.24 -2.23 21.20
CA ALA A 685 13.72 -3.07 22.29
C ALA A 685 12.72 -2.31 23.17
N PHE A 686 12.96 -1.02 23.42
CA PHE A 686 12.01 -0.15 24.12
C PHE A 686 10.67 -0.07 23.36
N MET A 687 10.72 0.18 22.04
CA MET A 687 9.53 0.24 21.19
C MET A 687 8.77 -1.08 21.16
N MET A 688 9.48 -2.21 20.95
CA MET A 688 8.87 -3.54 20.95
C MET A 688 8.16 -3.87 22.28
N LYS A 689 8.73 -3.41 23.41
CA LYS A 689 8.14 -3.62 24.73
C LYS A 689 6.93 -2.72 24.97
N LYS A 690 7.05 -1.41 24.71
CA LYS A 690 6.00 -0.40 24.96
C LYS A 690 4.81 -0.59 24.03
N TRP A 691 5.07 -0.80 22.74
CA TRP A 691 4.07 -0.86 21.67
C TRP A 691 3.78 -2.29 21.20
N LYS A 692 4.02 -3.30 22.06
CA LYS A 692 3.78 -4.72 21.77
C LYS A 692 2.38 -4.99 21.19
N LYS A 693 1.36 -4.29 21.71
CA LYS A 693 -0.03 -4.49 21.29
C LYS A 693 -0.23 -4.19 19.81
N ILE A 694 0.16 -3.01 19.33
CA ILE A 694 0.00 -2.64 17.91
C ILE A 694 0.91 -3.48 17.01
N LEU A 695 2.16 -3.74 17.41
CA LEU A 695 3.06 -4.63 16.67
C LEU A 695 2.49 -6.04 16.50
N SER A 696 1.81 -6.57 17.51
CA SER A 696 1.16 -7.89 17.44
C SER A 696 -0.18 -7.89 16.70
N SER A 697 -0.91 -6.76 16.71
CA SER A 697 -2.23 -6.65 16.09
C SER A 697 -2.15 -6.27 14.61
N GLY A 698 -1.03 -5.68 14.17
CA GLY A 698 -0.85 -5.08 12.86
C GLY A 698 -1.20 -3.58 12.87
N ASP A 699 -0.62 -2.86 11.92
CA ASP A 699 -0.92 -1.46 11.66
C ASP A 699 -2.33 -1.33 11.02
N PRO A 700 -3.28 -0.58 11.61
CA PRO A 700 -4.64 -0.48 11.06
C PRO A 700 -4.70 0.16 9.66
N TYR A 701 -3.71 0.97 9.27
CA TYR A 701 -3.68 1.58 7.93
C TYR A 701 -2.89 0.76 6.91
N TYR A 702 -2.37 -0.40 7.32
CA TYR A 702 -1.63 -1.31 6.47
C TYR A 702 -2.26 -2.70 6.46
N ASN A 703 -2.65 -3.17 5.29
CA ASN A 703 -3.32 -4.45 5.20
C ASN A 703 -2.36 -5.60 5.53
N LYS A 704 -2.79 -6.52 6.40
CA LYS A 704 -2.01 -7.71 6.83
C LYS A 704 -1.59 -8.66 5.70
N ASN A 705 -2.15 -8.49 4.50
CA ASN A 705 -1.80 -9.28 3.32
C ASN A 705 -0.62 -8.66 2.55
N LEU A 706 -0.12 -7.49 2.97
CA LEU A 706 1.05 -6.81 2.43
C LEU A 706 2.30 -7.14 3.26
N THR A 707 3.47 -7.11 2.61
CA THR A 707 4.75 -7.45 3.22
C THR A 707 5.21 -6.42 4.24
N LEU A 708 5.80 -6.90 5.33
CA LEU A 708 6.52 -6.06 6.30
C LEU A 708 8.06 -6.15 6.13
N GLU A 709 8.52 -6.92 5.14
CA GLU A 709 9.95 -7.12 4.87
C GLU A 709 10.51 -6.09 3.87
N ARG A 710 9.65 -5.49 3.07
CA ARG A 710 9.99 -4.54 2.02
C ARG A 710 9.12 -3.29 2.15
N GLU A 711 9.60 -2.19 1.61
CA GLU A 711 8.96 -0.87 1.67
C GLU A 711 8.06 -0.60 0.43
N ASP A 712 7.73 -1.62 -0.37
CA ASP A 712 7.08 -1.49 -1.68
C ASP A 712 5.54 -1.70 -1.65
N SER A 713 4.97 -2.06 -0.51
CA SER A 713 3.57 -2.55 -0.43
C SER A 713 3.29 -3.76 -1.31
N GLY A 714 4.29 -4.63 -1.52
CA GLY A 714 4.12 -5.91 -2.19
C GLY A 714 3.30 -6.90 -1.35
N ILE A 715 2.81 -7.95 -2.00
CA ILE A 715 2.06 -9.03 -1.33
C ILE A 715 2.99 -9.78 -0.37
N ALA A 716 2.51 -10.07 0.84
CA ALA A 716 3.26 -10.86 1.82
C ALA A 716 3.43 -12.31 1.33
N GLU A 717 4.67 -12.79 1.37
CA GLU A 717 4.99 -14.20 1.17
C GLU A 717 4.65 -14.95 2.46
N ARG A 718 3.49 -15.62 2.49
CA ARG A 718 3.11 -16.40 3.68
C ARG A 718 3.89 -17.71 3.69
N CYS A 719 4.84 -17.84 4.62
CA CYS A 719 5.37 -19.13 5.01
C CYS A 719 4.22 -19.98 5.58
N SER A 720 3.91 -21.09 4.90
CA SER A 720 2.88 -22.07 5.26
C SER A 720 3.14 -22.76 6.60
#